data_AF-A0AAJ0N467-F1
#
_entry.id   AF-A0AAJ0N467-F1
#
_cell.length_a   1.000
_cell.length_b   1.000
_cell.length_c   1.000
_cell.angle_alpha   90.00
_cell.angle_beta   90.00
_cell.angle_gamma   90.00
#
_symmetry.space_group_name_H-M   'P 1'
#
loop_
_entity.id
_entity.type
_entity.pdbx_description
1 polymer ?
#
loop_
_entity_poly.entity_id
_entity_poly.type
_entity_poly.pdbx_seq_one_letter_code
_entity_poly.pdbx_strand_id
1 'polypeptide(L)'
;MLRFAEFVSARWPTPEDALSEFFADAQAAALEVGAQLTELPDLDGVRRYLPSQSGRRDKRQFALASVTTDPDGTTWPAITVKSFKHGGASKYWKPRDLAWQLFAREGREDISADTARVAEYAERARLAKTAAQARAAEREAADEQGRVAAADAARIAWESASQDCGGHAYLRSKGVAAYGLRVATSTLRARLWDAERARWVSDAIVVRAGDLLVPARLPDGQLANLQRIDMHGRKLFLRGGQKRGAHFRIEGTGPAWMCEGYATGASLNAATGAPVVVAFDAGNLIHCASLADAVAADNDASGTGQRAAEATGLPWAMPPAVGNDFNDLHASEGADAVRMALAALHQPPLPEAAAYVRPFELPTVDIPTGRAEALRALGRLTVATDAAAFAWALAKRLSMGVPARGETLESISATLRDALPRSILANATIAAIATGARWIIDRRRAGALAAVRPSSSVLARHTVERRESLPMLRADDYRGVIVLRAPMGSGKTQRVAAPFAEWAIRQDGRFVALAHRQSLIAELADRLGTSHYQRVAGGDAVHVDAVATCLPSIVKADHAQIFRECRWLFIDEISQVVRSLAARVTVADKKQMTDVLAALRDLVSHAECVIVADAGIDDRTIQFLESCRPDERLRVIDADIQPVQEQEAEFGFGPEALHHTYGDMLAELADGRRLWVACGEKSRAIECARLLETCGRRVLLVHSDNAGNREQSEFLAAPDRMSRLYDAVVASPVISSGVSIEHRDVGGAWFHRVFVLASGATVTPADAMQMARRVRYVPSLSVVVTASNRSEIDSAEAILSGLSEAASLEGRAPTPTDLDGLVADIEAGDARQRADFAGGLWWLLEAAGWAVRPMQIGDSAVSAESMKLLRADINREQRDSLLAARDLTDFEARRLRERPALSEADQAALLRHRIVRDLGLTEQLCEDHLDAWDAGRGPRAWDRFTAATTGTAEAATDGGVTDLHRLRFGRARVVAYRGLFAGSKLAPGFRVTSEVSGVLLGRMYARRQLLAVLGLVPAKWAGDRFGIPSGRAATQAVIDLFERMGLKLIRARNNRKAKMGATTDIETLGGCVGCGTHRGIVDVTTWYAVDSNSWSRTAELAARRNSRRLLDAVPRESADERYWHSVRREIMARAMGADEAAQLIQVRCRTQPESNTCRDHVGRTYGTKVTIFWLRSIYAPDWRPFSGTCLSLARV
;
A
#
# COMPACT_ATOMS: atom_id res chain seq x y z
N MET A 1 -0.65 -0.54 -15.68
CA MET A 1 -0.35 -1.89 -16.24
C MET A 1 -0.97 -2.05 -17.63
N LEU A 2 -2.24 -1.68 -17.85
CA LEU A 2 -2.90 -1.70 -19.17
C LEU A 2 -2.10 -1.01 -20.30
N ARG A 3 -1.59 0.21 -20.08
CA ARG A 3 -0.80 0.95 -21.09
C ARG A 3 0.48 0.25 -21.56
N PHE A 4 1.13 -0.52 -20.68
CA PHE A 4 2.31 -1.28 -21.06
C PHE A 4 1.93 -2.50 -21.90
N ALA A 5 0.86 -3.20 -21.54
CA ALA A 5 0.34 -4.29 -22.34
C ALA A 5 -0.12 -3.81 -23.74
N GLU A 6 -0.74 -2.65 -23.81
CA GLU A 6 -1.10 -1.97 -25.08
C GLU A 6 0.15 -1.68 -25.93
N PHE A 7 1.17 -1.06 -25.35
CA PHE A 7 2.45 -0.80 -26.02
C PHE A 7 3.11 -2.07 -26.54
N VAL A 8 3.14 -3.13 -25.73
CA VAL A 8 3.70 -4.43 -26.10
C VAL A 8 2.92 -5.05 -27.25
N SER A 9 1.59 -5.06 -27.18
CA SER A 9 0.72 -5.61 -28.22
C SER A 9 0.81 -4.85 -29.54
N ALA A 10 1.06 -3.54 -29.50
CA ALA A 10 1.21 -2.71 -30.68
C ALA A 10 2.56 -2.91 -31.38
N ARG A 11 3.62 -3.12 -30.61
CA ARG A 11 4.99 -3.22 -31.13
C ARG A 11 5.42 -4.64 -31.48
N TRP A 12 5.00 -5.63 -30.70
CA TRP A 12 5.34 -7.04 -30.90
C TRP A 12 4.05 -7.87 -30.98
N PRO A 13 3.53 -8.10 -32.20
CA PRO A 13 2.34 -8.92 -32.40
C PRO A 13 2.49 -10.37 -31.90
N THR A 14 3.72 -10.88 -31.84
CA THR A 14 4.04 -12.22 -31.33
C THR A 14 5.28 -12.22 -30.42
N PRO A 15 5.43 -13.20 -29.51
CA PRO A 15 6.65 -13.39 -28.72
C PRO A 15 7.93 -13.59 -29.57
N GLU A 16 7.80 -14.14 -30.77
CA GLU A 16 8.88 -14.33 -31.74
C GLU A 16 9.39 -13.01 -32.32
N ASP A 17 8.50 -12.03 -32.52
CA ASP A 17 8.87 -10.67 -32.94
C ASP A 17 9.71 -9.98 -31.85
N ALA A 18 9.28 -10.12 -30.59
CA ALA A 18 10.05 -9.62 -29.45
C ALA A 18 11.41 -10.33 -29.33
N LEU A 19 11.47 -11.65 -29.54
CA LEU A 19 12.74 -12.39 -29.53
C LEU A 19 13.68 -11.87 -30.62
N SER A 20 13.16 -11.58 -31.81
CA SER A 20 13.94 -11.07 -32.93
C SER A 20 14.52 -9.68 -32.64
N GLU A 21 13.73 -8.77 -32.06
CA GLU A 21 14.21 -7.41 -31.70
C GLU A 21 15.27 -7.46 -30.58
N PHE A 22 15.09 -8.31 -29.58
CA PHE A 22 16.00 -8.40 -28.43
C PHE A 22 17.03 -9.53 -28.53
N PHE A 23 17.24 -10.10 -29.73
CA PHE A 23 18.06 -11.29 -29.88
C PHE A 23 19.51 -11.07 -29.43
N ALA A 24 20.09 -9.89 -29.71
CA ALA A 24 21.45 -9.56 -29.29
C ALA A 24 21.64 -9.62 -27.75
N ASP A 25 20.61 -9.24 -26.98
CA ASP A 25 20.63 -9.34 -25.52
C ASP A 25 20.53 -10.79 -25.06
N ALA A 26 19.73 -11.61 -25.75
CA ALA A 26 19.69 -13.06 -25.52
C ALA A 26 21.05 -13.73 -25.81
N GLN A 27 21.76 -13.27 -26.85
CA GLN A 27 23.11 -13.73 -27.19
C GLN A 27 24.11 -13.34 -26.09
N ALA A 28 24.04 -12.11 -25.58
CA ALA A 28 24.87 -11.66 -24.47
C ALA A 28 24.62 -12.51 -23.21
N ALA A 29 23.36 -12.78 -22.88
CA ALA A 29 22.99 -13.64 -21.76
C ALA A 29 23.51 -15.09 -21.92
N ALA A 30 23.55 -15.63 -23.14
CA ALA A 30 24.14 -16.94 -23.41
C ALA A 30 25.68 -16.93 -23.25
N LEU A 31 26.33 -15.85 -23.69
CA LEU A 31 27.79 -15.70 -23.58
C LEU A 31 28.26 -15.66 -22.12
N GLU A 32 27.49 -15.06 -21.20
CA GLU A 32 27.80 -15.03 -19.77
C GLU A 32 27.98 -16.43 -19.15
N VAL A 33 27.29 -17.45 -19.67
CA VAL A 33 27.42 -18.84 -19.20
C VAL A 33 28.37 -19.68 -20.06
N GLY A 34 29.12 -19.04 -20.96
CA GLY A 34 30.10 -19.69 -21.80
C GLY A 34 29.51 -20.40 -23.03
N ALA A 35 28.30 -20.04 -23.45
CA ALA A 35 27.60 -20.61 -24.59
C ALA A 35 27.40 -19.58 -25.73
N GLN A 36 27.32 -20.05 -26.98
CA GLN A 36 26.99 -19.20 -28.13
C GLN A 36 25.58 -19.51 -28.63
N LEU A 37 24.70 -18.52 -28.59
CA LEU A 37 23.39 -18.58 -29.24
C LEU A 37 23.53 -17.96 -30.63
N THR A 38 23.70 -18.78 -31.67
CA THR A 38 24.04 -18.30 -33.02
C THR A 38 22.83 -18.00 -33.89
N GLU A 39 21.69 -18.62 -33.59
CA GLU A 39 20.46 -18.57 -34.37
C GLU A 39 19.26 -18.39 -33.44
N LEU A 40 18.15 -17.84 -33.97
CA LEU A 40 16.90 -17.68 -33.23
C LEU A 40 16.35 -19.06 -32.83
N PRO A 41 16.24 -19.35 -31.52
CA PRO A 41 15.73 -20.63 -31.08
C PRO A 41 14.21 -20.71 -31.21
N ASP A 42 13.69 -21.87 -31.61
CA ASP A 42 12.24 -22.11 -31.54
C ASP A 42 11.77 -22.13 -30.08
N LEU A 43 10.64 -21.48 -29.81
CA LEU A 43 10.06 -21.32 -28.47
C LEU A 43 9.24 -22.55 -28.01
N ASP A 44 9.72 -23.76 -28.32
CA ASP A 44 9.02 -25.04 -28.14
C ASP A 44 9.39 -25.77 -26.82
N GLY A 45 10.24 -25.17 -26.00
CA GLY A 45 10.73 -25.73 -24.74
C GLY A 45 11.81 -26.81 -24.91
N VAL A 46 12.26 -27.09 -26.14
CA VAL A 46 13.19 -28.19 -26.42
C VAL A 46 14.63 -27.80 -26.10
N ARG A 47 15.36 -28.77 -25.52
CA ARG A 47 16.80 -28.63 -25.25
C ARG A 47 17.57 -28.64 -26.57
N ARG A 48 18.20 -27.50 -26.90
CA ARG A 48 19.13 -27.38 -28.04
C ARG A 48 20.56 -27.18 -27.55
N TYR A 49 21.47 -28.05 -27.98
CA TYR A 49 22.88 -27.92 -27.61
C TYR A 49 23.52 -26.75 -28.35
N LEU A 50 24.24 -25.93 -27.60
CA LEU A 50 24.91 -24.74 -28.11
C LEU A 50 26.42 -24.99 -28.27
N PRO A 51 27.09 -24.34 -29.23
CA PRO A 51 28.54 -24.25 -29.24
C PRO A 51 29.04 -23.55 -27.97
N SER A 52 30.22 -23.96 -27.51
CA SER A 52 30.99 -23.19 -26.53
C SER A 52 31.48 -21.86 -27.13
N GLN A 53 31.96 -20.94 -26.28
CA GLN A 53 32.59 -19.68 -26.74
C GLN A 53 33.75 -19.87 -27.74
N SER A 54 34.42 -21.03 -27.74
CA SER A 54 35.47 -21.36 -28.71
C SER A 54 34.93 -22.03 -29.99
N GLY A 55 33.62 -22.00 -30.23
CA GLY A 55 32.94 -22.63 -31.37
C GLY A 55 32.84 -24.15 -31.33
N ARG A 56 33.33 -24.81 -30.26
CA ARG A 56 33.33 -26.28 -30.15
C ARG A 56 31.99 -26.77 -29.64
N ARG A 57 31.34 -27.68 -30.37
CA ARG A 57 30.11 -28.38 -29.95
C ARG A 57 30.47 -29.63 -29.15
N ASP A 58 30.47 -29.53 -27.81
CA ASP A 58 30.86 -30.63 -26.90
C ASP A 58 29.70 -31.12 -26.01
N LYS A 59 28.45 -30.74 -26.32
CA LYS A 59 27.20 -31.08 -25.57
C LYS A 59 27.19 -30.64 -24.11
N ARG A 60 28.08 -29.71 -23.72
CA ARG A 60 28.17 -29.21 -22.34
C ARG A 60 27.38 -27.94 -22.08
N GLN A 61 26.89 -27.27 -23.13
CA GLN A 61 25.98 -26.14 -23.03
C GLN A 61 24.71 -26.39 -23.83
N PHE A 62 23.57 -25.92 -23.31
CA PHE A 62 22.29 -26.00 -24.02
C PHE A 62 21.36 -24.83 -23.66
N ALA A 63 20.40 -24.55 -24.54
CA ALA A 63 19.30 -23.64 -24.30
C ALA A 63 17.94 -24.37 -24.28
N LEU A 64 17.03 -23.84 -23.48
CA LEU A 64 15.60 -24.17 -23.44
C LEU A 64 14.86 -22.85 -23.70
N ALA A 65 14.22 -22.73 -24.87
CA ALA A 65 13.50 -21.52 -25.24
C ALA A 65 11.99 -21.81 -25.23
N SER A 66 11.19 -20.96 -24.60
CA SER A 66 9.76 -21.19 -24.37
C SER A 66 8.98 -19.88 -24.35
N VAL A 67 7.65 -19.97 -24.39
CA VAL A 67 6.74 -18.84 -24.25
C VAL A 67 6.22 -18.73 -22.81
N THR A 68 6.32 -17.54 -22.21
CA THR A 68 5.84 -17.27 -20.84
C THR A 68 4.88 -16.07 -20.82
N THR A 69 3.88 -16.11 -19.96
CA THR A 69 2.89 -15.01 -19.80
C THR A 69 2.99 -14.45 -18.40
N ASP A 70 3.03 -13.13 -18.27
CA ASP A 70 3.10 -12.43 -16.98
C ASP A 70 1.71 -12.07 -16.42
N PRO A 71 1.62 -11.73 -15.11
CA PRO A 71 0.35 -11.36 -14.48
C PRO A 71 -0.34 -10.13 -15.10
N ASP A 72 0.39 -9.31 -15.85
CA ASP A 72 -0.14 -8.15 -16.58
C ASP A 72 -0.73 -8.51 -17.96
N GLY A 73 -0.75 -9.79 -18.33
CA GLY A 73 -1.31 -10.31 -19.58
C GLY A 73 -0.35 -10.29 -20.77
N THR A 74 0.87 -9.75 -20.61
CA THR A 74 1.87 -9.73 -21.68
C THR A 74 2.56 -11.09 -21.83
N THR A 75 2.85 -11.48 -23.07
CA THR A 75 3.48 -12.77 -23.39
C THR A 75 4.84 -12.56 -24.04
N TRP A 76 5.84 -13.31 -23.56
CA TRP A 76 7.25 -13.06 -23.84
C TRP A 76 8.02 -14.34 -24.17
N PRO A 77 9.05 -14.25 -25.03
CA PRO A 77 10.04 -15.31 -25.17
C PRO A 77 10.86 -15.41 -23.89
N ALA A 78 11.14 -16.63 -23.48
CA ALA A 78 11.94 -16.94 -22.30
C ALA A 78 12.99 -17.99 -22.66
N ILE A 79 14.26 -17.67 -22.46
CA ILE A 79 15.38 -18.56 -22.80
C ILE A 79 16.16 -18.87 -21.52
N THR A 80 16.30 -20.15 -21.21
CA THR A 80 17.19 -20.63 -20.15
C THR A 80 18.40 -21.28 -20.77
N VAL A 81 19.58 -20.72 -20.54
CA VAL A 81 20.86 -21.28 -21.01
C VAL A 81 21.59 -21.90 -19.83
N LYS A 82 22.07 -23.15 -19.99
CA LYS A 82 22.81 -23.89 -18.95
C LYS A 82 24.15 -24.38 -19.46
N SER A 83 25.16 -24.39 -18.58
CA SER A 83 26.54 -24.79 -18.90
C SER A 83 27.15 -25.62 -17.78
N PHE A 84 27.60 -26.82 -18.10
CA PHE A 84 28.25 -27.73 -17.13
C PHE A 84 29.73 -27.43 -16.89
N LYS A 85 30.37 -26.60 -17.73
CA LYS A 85 31.81 -26.26 -17.63
C LYS A 85 32.10 -25.14 -16.63
N HIS A 86 31.14 -24.26 -16.37
CA HIS A 86 31.28 -23.09 -15.49
C HIS A 86 30.52 -23.31 -14.18
N GLY A 87 30.82 -24.40 -13.47
CA GLY A 87 30.18 -24.68 -12.18
C GLY A 87 28.66 -24.93 -12.23
N GLY A 88 28.11 -25.33 -13.39
CA GLY A 88 26.67 -25.49 -13.55
C GLY A 88 25.93 -24.16 -13.80
N ALA A 89 26.64 -23.11 -14.24
CA ALA A 89 26.07 -21.80 -14.51
C ALA A 89 24.79 -21.89 -15.37
N SER A 90 23.76 -21.18 -14.91
CA SER A 90 22.44 -21.09 -15.53
C SER A 90 22.05 -19.62 -15.64
N LYS A 91 21.61 -19.19 -16.82
CA LYS A 91 21.10 -17.84 -17.05
C LYS A 91 19.71 -17.92 -17.64
N TYR A 92 18.78 -17.21 -17.01
CA TYR A 92 17.43 -16.98 -17.52
C TYR A 92 17.37 -15.62 -18.18
N TRP A 93 16.83 -15.57 -19.39
CA TRP A 93 16.70 -14.38 -20.19
C TRP A 93 15.24 -14.16 -20.60
N LYS A 94 14.77 -12.92 -20.44
CA LYS A 94 13.44 -12.44 -20.82
C LYS A 94 13.51 -10.93 -21.08
N PRO A 95 12.98 -10.41 -22.19
CA PRO A 95 13.20 -9.01 -22.57
C PRO A 95 12.25 -8.00 -21.90
N ARG A 96 11.39 -8.41 -20.94
CA ARG A 96 10.34 -7.56 -20.38
C ARG A 96 10.87 -6.24 -19.79
N ASP A 97 11.97 -6.30 -19.05
CA ASP A 97 12.51 -5.10 -18.39
C ASP A 97 13.11 -4.13 -19.43
N LEU A 98 13.69 -4.65 -20.51
CA LEU A 98 14.16 -3.83 -21.64
C LEU A 98 13.00 -3.20 -22.40
N ALA A 99 11.94 -3.98 -22.65
CA ALA A 99 10.71 -3.46 -23.23
C ALA A 99 10.04 -2.40 -22.33
N TRP A 100 10.11 -2.54 -21.01
CA TRP A 100 9.64 -1.53 -20.06
C TRP A 100 10.47 -0.25 -20.13
N GLN A 101 11.79 -0.34 -20.28
CA GLN A 101 12.65 0.83 -20.46
C GLN A 101 12.35 1.56 -21.77
N LEU A 102 12.10 0.82 -22.86
CA LEU A 102 11.64 1.40 -24.13
C LEU A 102 10.28 2.08 -23.97
N PHE A 103 9.31 1.43 -23.32
CA PHE A 103 8.02 2.03 -23.00
C PHE A 103 8.16 3.31 -22.16
N ALA A 104 9.03 3.31 -21.16
CA ALA A 104 9.27 4.47 -20.31
C ALA A 104 9.88 5.66 -21.07
N ARG A 105 10.65 5.39 -22.14
CA ARG A 105 11.28 6.38 -23.01
C ARG A 105 10.37 6.87 -24.14
N GLU A 106 9.59 5.98 -24.75
CA GLU A 106 8.90 6.21 -26.03
C GLU A 106 7.36 6.17 -25.92
N GLY A 107 6.79 5.49 -24.92
CA GLY A 107 5.36 5.12 -24.88
C GLY A 107 4.43 6.03 -24.07
N ARG A 108 4.81 7.30 -23.85
CA ARG A 108 4.00 8.25 -23.05
C ARG A 108 3.00 9.10 -23.85
N GLU A 109 3.11 9.15 -25.18
CA GLU A 109 2.23 9.94 -26.04
C GLU A 109 1.27 9.05 -26.87
N ASP A 110 -0.01 9.42 -26.89
CA ASP A 110 -1.13 8.95 -27.74
C ASP A 110 -1.09 7.52 -28.30
N ILE A 111 -1.24 6.52 -27.44
CA ILE A 111 -1.74 5.20 -27.88
C ILE A 111 -3.25 5.20 -27.62
N SER A 112 -4.05 5.40 -28.68
CA SER A 112 -5.50 5.33 -28.57
C SER A 112 -5.91 3.92 -28.11
N ALA A 113 -6.81 3.86 -27.13
CA ALA A 113 -7.25 2.62 -26.48
C ALA A 113 -8.01 1.73 -27.47
N ASP A 114 -7.29 0.90 -28.22
CA ASP A 114 -7.88 -0.11 -29.09
C ASP A 114 -7.91 -1.46 -28.37
N THR A 115 -8.92 -1.64 -27.52
CA THR A 115 -9.20 -2.89 -26.80
C THR A 115 -9.29 -4.10 -27.73
N ALA A 116 -9.58 -3.91 -29.03
CA ALA A 116 -9.61 -5.00 -30.00
C ALA A 116 -8.20 -5.54 -30.30
N ARG A 117 -7.18 -4.68 -30.38
CA ARG A 117 -5.77 -5.09 -30.62
C ARG A 117 -5.17 -5.84 -29.44
N VAL A 118 -5.51 -5.44 -28.21
CA VAL A 118 -5.08 -6.16 -26.99
C VAL A 118 -5.72 -7.56 -26.93
N ALA A 119 -7.01 -7.67 -27.28
CA ALA A 119 -7.69 -8.95 -27.35
C ALA A 119 -7.15 -9.84 -28.49
N GLU A 120 -6.85 -9.26 -29.65
CA GLU A 120 -6.24 -9.97 -30.78
C GLU A 120 -4.82 -10.45 -30.46
N TYR A 121 -4.01 -9.64 -29.78
CA TYR A 121 -2.69 -10.05 -29.27
C TYR A 121 -2.82 -11.19 -28.25
N ALA A 122 -3.79 -11.10 -27.32
CA ALA A 122 -4.02 -12.18 -26.36
C ALA A 122 -4.42 -13.50 -27.06
N GLU A 123 -5.25 -13.43 -28.11
CA GLU A 123 -5.65 -14.62 -28.87
C GLU A 123 -4.50 -15.15 -29.74
N ARG A 124 -3.73 -14.28 -30.40
CA ARG A 124 -2.52 -14.68 -31.16
C ARG A 124 -1.44 -15.28 -30.25
N ALA A 125 -1.23 -14.71 -29.06
CA ALA A 125 -0.32 -15.25 -28.06
C ALA A 125 -0.81 -16.61 -27.50
N ARG A 126 -2.13 -16.76 -27.32
CA ARG A 126 -2.76 -18.04 -26.94
C ARG A 126 -2.57 -19.09 -28.02
N LEU A 127 -2.76 -18.74 -29.30
CA LEU A 127 -2.54 -19.62 -30.44
C LEU A 127 -1.06 -20.00 -30.58
N ALA A 128 -0.13 -19.06 -30.43
CA ALA A 128 1.31 -19.32 -30.45
C ALA A 128 1.72 -20.27 -29.32
N LYS A 129 1.22 -20.04 -28.10
CA LYS A 129 1.43 -20.95 -26.94
C LYS A 129 0.86 -22.34 -27.20
N THR A 130 -0.35 -22.42 -27.75
CA THR A 130 -1.01 -23.71 -28.07
C THR A 130 -0.26 -24.45 -29.16
N ALA A 131 0.22 -23.77 -30.19
CA ALA A 131 1.04 -24.34 -31.26
C ALA A 131 2.40 -24.84 -30.74
N ALA A 132 3.06 -24.09 -29.85
CA ALA A 132 4.28 -24.52 -29.19
C ALA A 132 4.06 -25.77 -28.31
N GLN A 133 2.96 -25.80 -27.55
CA GLN A 133 2.57 -26.97 -26.75
C GLN A 133 2.21 -28.19 -27.61
N ALA A 134 1.54 -28.00 -28.74
CA ALA A 134 1.23 -29.07 -29.69
C ALA A 134 2.49 -29.68 -30.29
N ARG A 135 3.45 -28.86 -30.72
CA ARG A 135 4.76 -29.33 -31.21
C ARG A 135 5.56 -30.08 -30.13
N ALA A 136 5.51 -29.60 -28.89
CA ALA A 136 6.13 -30.30 -27.75
C ALA A 136 5.47 -31.67 -27.50
N ALA A 137 4.15 -31.77 -27.58
CA ALA A 137 3.40 -33.01 -27.42
C ALA A 137 3.66 -34.02 -28.55
N GLU A 138 3.67 -33.56 -29.81
CA GLU A 138 4.05 -34.40 -30.97
C GLU A 138 5.48 -34.94 -30.83
N ARG A 139 6.39 -34.10 -30.31
CA ARG A 139 7.78 -34.49 -30.06
C ARG A 139 7.90 -35.54 -28.96
N GLU A 140 7.21 -35.33 -27.84
CA GLU A 140 7.20 -36.27 -26.72
C GLU A 140 6.60 -37.62 -27.14
N ALA A 141 5.54 -37.61 -27.96
CA ALA A 141 4.98 -38.81 -28.55
C ALA A 141 5.99 -39.54 -29.47
N ALA A 142 6.76 -38.81 -30.27
CA ALA A 142 7.81 -39.40 -31.12
C ALA A 142 8.99 -39.95 -30.32
N ASP A 143 9.42 -39.26 -29.25
CA ASP A 143 10.45 -39.75 -28.33
C ASP A 143 9.99 -41.02 -27.60
N GLU A 144 8.73 -41.08 -27.18
CA GLU A 144 8.13 -42.26 -26.55
C GLU A 144 8.06 -43.45 -27.53
N GLN A 145 7.58 -43.23 -28.76
CA GLN A 145 7.66 -44.26 -29.82
C GLN A 145 9.10 -44.72 -30.07
N GLY A 146 10.06 -43.79 -29.99
CA GLY A 146 11.48 -44.10 -30.09
C GLY A 146 12.00 -44.99 -28.96
N ARG A 147 11.54 -44.76 -27.72
CA ARG A 147 11.87 -45.60 -26.55
C ARG A 147 11.31 -47.01 -26.72
N VAL A 148 10.05 -47.12 -27.14
CA VAL A 148 9.40 -48.41 -27.43
C VAL A 148 10.18 -49.19 -28.49
N ALA A 149 10.49 -48.55 -29.63
CA ALA A 149 11.25 -49.20 -30.70
C ALA A 149 12.65 -49.65 -30.27
N ALA A 150 13.33 -48.86 -29.44
CA ALA A 150 14.64 -49.22 -28.90
C ALA A 150 14.55 -50.35 -27.86
N ALA A 151 13.50 -50.37 -27.02
CA ALA A 151 13.25 -51.45 -26.07
C ALA A 151 12.93 -52.77 -26.78
N ASP A 152 12.12 -52.73 -27.84
CA ASP A 152 11.83 -53.91 -28.68
C ASP A 152 13.08 -54.44 -29.36
N ALA A 153 13.89 -53.55 -29.95
CA ALA A 153 15.16 -53.93 -30.57
C ALA A 153 16.15 -54.49 -29.54
N ALA A 154 16.21 -53.91 -28.33
CA ALA A 154 17.01 -54.42 -27.22
C ALA A 154 16.56 -55.83 -26.80
N ARG A 155 15.25 -56.07 -26.72
CA ARG A 155 14.67 -57.36 -26.35
C ARG A 155 14.99 -58.44 -27.37
N ILE A 156 14.81 -58.16 -28.66
CA ILE A 156 15.16 -59.10 -29.75
C ILE A 156 16.66 -59.41 -29.73
N ALA A 157 17.51 -58.39 -29.58
CA ALA A 157 18.96 -58.56 -29.50
C ALA A 157 19.37 -59.37 -28.26
N TRP A 158 18.72 -59.14 -27.12
CA TRP A 158 19.00 -59.85 -25.87
C TRP A 158 18.58 -61.33 -25.94
N GLU A 159 17.40 -61.63 -26.47
CA GLU A 159 16.85 -62.99 -26.60
C GLU A 159 17.66 -63.86 -27.57
N SER A 160 18.20 -63.26 -28.65
CA SER A 160 19.01 -63.95 -29.66
C SER A 160 20.50 -64.09 -29.31
N ALA A 161 20.96 -63.43 -28.25
CA ALA A 161 22.35 -63.46 -27.81
C ALA A 161 22.69 -64.72 -26.99
N SER A 162 23.92 -65.21 -27.13
CA SER A 162 24.42 -66.36 -26.38
C SER A 162 24.78 -65.98 -24.94
N GLN A 163 24.49 -66.87 -23.99
CA GLN A 163 24.91 -66.72 -22.60
C GLN A 163 26.40 -67.06 -22.41
N ASP A 164 27.00 -67.80 -23.35
CA ASP A 164 28.43 -68.13 -23.32
C ASP A 164 29.28 -66.94 -23.76
N CYS A 165 29.54 -66.03 -22.81
CA CYS A 165 30.28 -64.79 -23.05
C CYS A 165 31.50 -64.60 -22.15
N GLY A 166 31.81 -65.58 -21.28
CA GLY A 166 32.93 -65.50 -20.32
C GLY A 166 34.30 -65.30 -20.97
N GLY A 167 34.48 -65.75 -22.21
CA GLY A 167 35.70 -65.55 -23.01
C GLY A 167 35.81 -64.19 -23.72
N HIS A 168 34.86 -63.27 -23.56
CA HIS A 168 34.86 -62.00 -24.29
C HIS A 168 36.09 -61.14 -23.97
N ALA A 169 36.67 -60.48 -24.99
CA ALA A 169 37.92 -59.72 -24.87
C ALA A 169 37.86 -58.61 -23.81
N TYR A 170 36.73 -57.89 -23.72
CA TYR A 170 36.53 -56.86 -22.69
C TYR A 170 36.55 -57.43 -21.26
N LEU A 171 35.90 -58.56 -21.01
CA LEU A 171 35.84 -59.17 -19.67
C LEU A 171 37.22 -59.67 -19.24
N ARG A 172 37.96 -60.31 -20.17
CA ARG A 172 39.36 -60.70 -19.94
C ARG A 172 40.28 -59.51 -19.69
N SER A 173 40.16 -58.46 -20.51
CA SER A 173 40.96 -57.24 -20.36
C SER A 173 40.68 -56.50 -19.07
N LYS A 174 39.43 -56.51 -18.58
CA LYS A 174 39.04 -55.87 -17.32
C LYS A 174 39.15 -56.79 -16.10
N GLY A 175 39.42 -58.08 -16.29
CA GLY A 175 39.59 -59.06 -15.21
C GLY A 175 38.30 -59.37 -14.44
N VAL A 176 37.13 -59.29 -15.10
CA VAL A 176 35.82 -59.37 -14.43
C VAL A 176 34.93 -60.47 -15.00
N ALA A 177 34.09 -61.05 -14.13
CA ALA A 177 33.10 -62.05 -14.54
C ALA A 177 31.94 -61.45 -15.33
N ALA A 178 31.18 -62.31 -16.01
CA ALA A 178 30.09 -61.92 -16.90
C ALA A 178 28.75 -61.71 -16.23
N TYR A 179 28.50 -62.11 -14.98
CA TYR A 179 27.25 -61.86 -14.21
C TYR A 179 25.93 -61.79 -15.03
N GLY A 180 25.64 -62.78 -15.88
CA GLY A 180 24.40 -62.81 -16.67
C GLY A 180 24.35 -61.90 -17.91
N LEU A 181 25.48 -61.32 -18.31
CA LEU A 181 25.69 -60.71 -19.62
C LEU A 181 25.54 -61.74 -20.76
N ARG A 182 25.38 -61.25 -21.99
CA ARG A 182 25.29 -62.09 -23.19
C ARG A 182 26.18 -61.55 -24.30
N VAL A 183 26.55 -62.39 -25.26
CA VAL A 183 27.29 -61.98 -26.47
C VAL A 183 26.41 -62.12 -27.70
N ALA A 184 26.35 -61.08 -28.53
CA ALA A 184 25.61 -61.11 -29.77
C ALA A 184 26.22 -62.13 -30.74
N THR A 185 25.41 -63.06 -31.24
CA THR A 185 25.83 -64.10 -32.20
C THR A 185 25.71 -63.64 -33.66
N SER A 186 24.86 -62.64 -33.91
CA SER A 186 24.61 -62.07 -35.23
C SER A 186 24.55 -60.53 -35.16
N THR A 187 24.69 -59.87 -36.31
CA THR A 187 24.53 -58.42 -36.40
C THR A 187 23.05 -58.09 -36.65
N LEU A 188 22.43 -57.35 -35.73
CA LEU A 188 21.04 -56.93 -35.82
C LEU A 188 20.95 -55.44 -36.17
N ARG A 189 20.05 -55.11 -37.09
CA ARG A 189 19.71 -53.74 -37.46
C ARG A 189 18.21 -53.53 -37.35
N ALA A 190 17.82 -52.33 -36.96
CA ALA A 190 16.41 -51.95 -36.81
C ALA A 190 16.23 -50.46 -37.11
N ARG A 191 14.98 -50.07 -37.32
CA ARG A 191 14.60 -48.67 -37.41
C ARG A 191 14.59 -48.07 -36.00
N LEU A 192 15.52 -47.16 -35.71
CA LEU A 192 15.66 -46.51 -34.40
C LEU A 192 15.48 -45.00 -34.49
N TRP A 193 15.02 -44.39 -33.40
CA TRP A 193 14.81 -42.94 -33.29
C TRP A 193 16.08 -42.21 -32.88
N ASP A 194 16.50 -41.21 -33.66
CA ASP A 194 17.57 -40.28 -33.29
C ASP A 194 16.95 -39.06 -32.59
N ALA A 195 16.83 -39.15 -31.26
CA ALA A 195 16.24 -38.09 -30.43
C ALA A 195 16.99 -36.75 -30.53
N GLU A 196 18.29 -36.76 -30.89
CA GLU A 196 19.08 -35.55 -31.06
C GLU A 196 18.80 -34.84 -32.38
N ARG A 197 18.55 -35.61 -33.45
CA ARG A 197 18.30 -35.08 -34.81
C ARG A 197 16.85 -35.10 -35.23
N ALA A 198 15.95 -35.45 -34.32
CA ALA A 198 14.54 -35.47 -34.57
C ALA A 198 14.07 -36.34 -35.75
N ARG A 199 14.72 -37.48 -35.97
CA ARG A 199 14.45 -38.31 -37.15
C ARG A 199 14.58 -39.80 -36.88
N TRP A 200 13.83 -40.58 -37.67
CA TRP A 200 14.02 -42.03 -37.74
C TRP A 200 15.22 -42.38 -38.60
N VAL A 201 16.04 -43.32 -38.11
CA VAL A 201 17.13 -43.94 -38.87
C VAL A 201 16.66 -45.35 -39.24
N SER A 202 16.43 -45.60 -40.53
CA SER A 202 15.82 -46.84 -41.03
C SER A 202 16.69 -48.08 -40.83
N ASP A 203 18.03 -47.94 -40.86
CA ASP A 203 18.99 -49.07 -40.81
C ASP A 203 20.03 -48.90 -39.69
N ALA A 204 19.58 -48.57 -38.48
CA ALA A 204 20.47 -48.37 -37.34
C ALA A 204 20.99 -49.71 -36.80
N ILE A 205 22.30 -49.78 -36.53
CA ILE A 205 22.91 -50.95 -35.87
C ILE A 205 22.39 -51.04 -34.44
N VAL A 206 21.75 -52.16 -34.11
CA VAL A 206 21.32 -52.50 -32.76
C VAL A 206 22.48 -53.17 -32.03
N VAL A 207 23.00 -54.28 -32.56
CA VAL A 207 24.19 -54.99 -32.07
C VAL A 207 25.00 -55.55 -33.23
N ARG A 208 26.31 -55.76 -33.06
CA ARG A 208 27.17 -56.50 -34.01
C ARG A 208 27.48 -57.88 -33.46
N ALA A 209 27.69 -58.86 -34.35
CA ALA A 209 28.20 -60.15 -33.93
C ALA A 209 29.52 -59.98 -33.15
N GLY A 210 29.59 -60.57 -31.95
CA GLY A 210 30.69 -60.43 -31.01
C GLY A 210 30.56 -59.29 -29.99
N ASP A 211 29.58 -58.38 -30.12
CA ASP A 211 29.35 -57.35 -29.10
C ASP A 211 28.88 -58.00 -27.78
N LEU A 212 29.50 -57.62 -26.66
CA LEU A 212 29.05 -57.98 -25.31
C LEU A 212 27.91 -57.05 -24.89
N LEU A 213 26.83 -57.63 -24.35
CA LEU A 213 25.57 -56.95 -24.11
C LEU A 213 25.28 -56.87 -22.62
N VAL A 214 25.03 -55.65 -22.12
CA VAL A 214 24.58 -55.35 -20.75
C VAL A 214 23.14 -54.84 -20.78
N PRO A 215 22.18 -55.52 -20.12
CA PRO A 215 20.78 -55.11 -20.15
C PRO A 215 20.55 -53.90 -19.24
N ALA A 216 19.94 -52.85 -19.77
CA ALA A 216 19.51 -51.68 -18.99
C ALA A 216 18.02 -51.79 -18.71
N ARG A 217 17.67 -52.08 -17.44
CA ARG A 217 16.31 -52.31 -16.98
C ARG A 217 15.78 -51.17 -16.14
N LEU A 218 14.49 -50.91 -16.22
CA LEU A 218 13.80 -49.99 -15.31
C LEU A 218 13.58 -50.66 -13.94
N PRO A 219 13.21 -49.90 -12.89
CA PRO A 219 12.95 -50.44 -11.55
C PRO A 219 11.91 -51.58 -11.49
N ASP A 220 10.99 -51.63 -12.45
CA ASP A 220 9.99 -52.70 -12.61
C ASP A 220 10.53 -53.97 -13.30
N GLY A 221 11.80 -53.98 -13.71
CA GLY A 221 12.47 -55.09 -14.39
C GLY A 221 12.35 -55.09 -15.91
N GLN A 222 11.58 -54.16 -16.50
CA GLN A 222 11.42 -54.07 -17.95
C GLN A 222 12.73 -53.68 -18.63
N LEU A 223 13.12 -54.40 -19.69
CA LEU A 223 14.29 -54.05 -20.50
C LEU A 223 13.99 -52.80 -21.34
N ALA A 224 14.62 -51.68 -21.00
CA ALA A 224 14.37 -50.39 -21.65
C ALA A 224 15.46 -50.00 -22.66
N ASN A 225 16.68 -50.52 -22.51
CA ASN A 225 17.78 -50.31 -23.45
C ASN A 225 18.84 -51.41 -23.29
N LEU A 226 19.86 -51.37 -24.13
CA LEU A 226 21.01 -52.26 -24.12
C LEU A 226 22.31 -51.47 -24.27
N GLN A 227 23.26 -51.67 -23.36
CA GLN A 227 24.64 -51.21 -23.57
C GLN A 227 25.39 -52.33 -24.30
N ARG A 228 25.92 -52.03 -25.48
CA ARG A 228 26.82 -52.91 -26.22
C ARG A 228 28.26 -52.48 -26.06
N ILE A 229 29.13 -53.44 -25.83
CA ILE A 229 30.57 -53.26 -25.64
C ILE A 229 31.25 -54.04 -26.75
N ASP A 230 31.91 -53.32 -27.68
CA ASP A 230 32.60 -53.97 -28.80
C ASP A 230 33.92 -54.64 -28.36
N MET A 231 34.58 -55.34 -29.28
CA MET A 231 35.85 -56.03 -29.03
C MET A 231 37.00 -55.08 -28.62
N HIS A 232 36.88 -53.78 -28.88
CA HIS A 232 37.84 -52.75 -28.49
C HIS A 232 37.44 -52.06 -27.17
N GLY A 233 36.39 -52.52 -26.51
CA GLY A 233 35.90 -51.98 -25.24
C GLY A 233 35.07 -50.70 -25.37
N ARG A 234 34.65 -50.30 -26.59
CA ARG A 234 33.80 -49.12 -26.77
C ARG A 234 32.37 -49.45 -26.36
N LYS A 235 31.83 -48.66 -25.43
CA LYS A 235 30.49 -48.83 -24.85
C LYS A 235 29.51 -47.89 -25.54
N LEU A 236 28.43 -48.42 -26.11
CA LEU A 236 27.40 -47.66 -26.81
C LEU A 236 26.01 -48.13 -26.41
N PHE A 237 25.04 -47.21 -26.36
CA PHE A 237 23.63 -47.53 -26.17
C PHE A 237 22.86 -47.51 -27.49
N LEU A 238 21.67 -48.10 -27.51
CA LEU A 238 20.75 -47.96 -28.64
C LEU A 238 20.24 -46.53 -28.73
N ARG A 239 20.12 -46.03 -29.97
CA ARG A 239 19.56 -44.70 -30.25
C ARG A 239 18.07 -44.69 -29.86
N GLY A 240 17.64 -43.63 -29.19
CA GLY A 240 16.25 -43.46 -28.76
C GLY A 240 15.86 -44.24 -27.50
N GLY A 241 16.70 -45.19 -27.04
CA GLY A 241 16.42 -45.98 -25.85
C GLY A 241 16.59 -45.20 -24.56
N GLN A 242 15.76 -45.53 -23.57
CA GLN A 242 15.78 -44.88 -22.27
C GLN A 242 16.99 -45.34 -21.45
N LYS A 243 17.87 -44.39 -21.13
CA LYS A 243 18.99 -44.60 -20.19
C LYS A 243 18.65 -44.09 -18.78
N ARG A 244 17.92 -42.98 -18.70
CA ARG A 244 17.58 -42.30 -17.44
C ARG A 244 16.76 -43.23 -16.55
N GLY A 245 17.28 -43.52 -15.35
CA GLY A 245 16.67 -44.45 -14.37
C GLY A 245 16.80 -45.93 -14.74
N ALA A 246 17.36 -46.26 -15.90
CA ALA A 246 17.66 -47.64 -16.27
C ALA A 246 18.99 -48.07 -15.64
N HIS A 247 19.05 -49.31 -15.16
CA HIS A 247 20.19 -49.86 -14.43
C HIS A 247 20.42 -51.33 -14.80
N PHE A 248 21.60 -51.83 -14.44
CA PHE A 248 21.88 -53.26 -14.42
C PHE A 248 22.18 -53.71 -12.99
N ARG A 249 21.54 -54.79 -12.53
CA ARG A 249 21.71 -55.30 -11.17
C ARG A 249 22.50 -56.60 -11.18
N ILE A 250 23.59 -56.63 -10.42
CA ILE A 250 24.31 -57.85 -10.07
C ILE A 250 23.79 -58.29 -8.70
N GLU A 251 23.30 -59.53 -8.62
CA GLU A 251 22.73 -60.05 -7.38
C GLU A 251 23.82 -60.40 -6.35
N GLY A 252 23.43 -60.33 -5.07
CA GLY A 252 24.32 -60.58 -3.93
C GLY A 252 23.53 -60.58 -2.62
N THR A 253 24.24 -60.53 -1.50
CA THR A 253 23.64 -60.53 -0.15
C THR A 253 24.13 -59.33 0.66
N GLY A 254 23.22 -58.64 1.35
CA GLY A 254 23.55 -57.46 2.16
C GLY A 254 23.17 -56.13 1.51
N PRO A 255 23.70 -54.99 2.00
CA PRO A 255 23.37 -53.66 1.50
C PRO A 255 23.86 -53.45 0.06
N ALA A 256 23.04 -52.81 -0.77
CA ALA A 256 23.30 -52.63 -2.19
C ALA A 256 24.23 -51.44 -2.46
N TRP A 257 25.24 -51.65 -3.30
CA TRP A 257 26.11 -50.58 -3.79
C TRP A 257 25.62 -50.08 -5.15
N MET A 258 25.88 -48.81 -5.47
CA MET A 258 25.66 -48.25 -6.80
C MET A 258 26.97 -47.72 -7.39
N CYS A 259 27.20 -47.96 -8.68
CA CYS A 259 28.40 -47.50 -9.38
C CYS A 259 28.10 -47.08 -10.82
N GLU A 260 29.05 -46.42 -11.47
CA GLU A 260 28.90 -45.95 -12.85
C GLU A 260 29.07 -47.10 -13.86
N GLY A 261 30.16 -47.86 -13.79
CA GLY A 261 30.53 -48.84 -14.81
C GLY A 261 30.20 -50.30 -14.46
N TYR A 262 29.97 -51.13 -15.48
CA TYR A 262 29.81 -52.59 -15.29
C TYR A 262 31.05 -53.25 -14.67
N ALA A 263 32.26 -52.90 -15.13
CA ALA A 263 33.49 -53.49 -14.61
C ALA A 263 33.72 -53.12 -13.14
N THR A 264 33.46 -51.86 -12.79
CA THR A 264 33.40 -51.37 -11.41
C THR A 264 32.42 -52.20 -10.59
N GLY A 265 31.19 -52.38 -11.08
CA GLY A 265 30.17 -53.15 -10.36
C GLY A 265 30.50 -54.63 -10.18
N ALA A 266 31.09 -55.25 -11.21
CA ALA A 266 31.55 -56.63 -11.17
C ALA A 266 32.69 -56.84 -10.15
N SER A 267 33.61 -55.89 -10.06
CA SER A 267 34.70 -55.88 -9.07
C SER A 267 34.18 -55.63 -7.65
N LEU A 268 33.22 -54.72 -7.47
CA LEU A 268 32.55 -54.48 -6.18
C LEU A 268 31.83 -55.74 -5.67
N ASN A 269 31.05 -56.40 -6.54
CA ASN A 269 30.37 -57.64 -6.19
C ASN A 269 31.37 -58.76 -5.87
N ALA A 270 32.43 -58.93 -6.66
CA ALA A 270 33.48 -59.93 -6.39
C ALA A 270 34.19 -59.69 -5.06
N ALA A 271 34.44 -58.43 -4.69
CA ALA A 271 35.13 -58.07 -3.46
C ALA A 271 34.24 -58.14 -2.20
N THR A 272 32.93 -57.90 -2.33
CA THR A 272 32.04 -57.74 -1.16
C THR A 272 30.96 -58.82 -1.05
N GLY A 273 30.60 -59.50 -2.14
CA GLY A 273 29.42 -60.36 -2.22
C GLY A 273 28.09 -59.60 -2.18
N ALA A 274 28.10 -58.26 -2.15
CA ALA A 274 26.92 -57.43 -2.02
C ALA A 274 26.21 -57.21 -3.37
N PRO A 275 24.89 -56.93 -3.38
CA PRO A 275 24.20 -56.52 -4.60
C PRO A 275 24.79 -55.22 -5.17
N VAL A 276 24.90 -55.11 -6.49
CA VAL A 276 25.43 -53.90 -7.13
C VAL A 276 24.53 -53.40 -8.27
N VAL A 277 24.17 -52.13 -8.20
CA VAL A 277 23.40 -51.38 -9.20
C VAL A 277 24.37 -50.58 -10.07
N VAL A 278 24.49 -50.98 -11.33
CA VAL A 278 25.27 -50.27 -12.35
C VAL A 278 24.37 -49.22 -13.02
N ALA A 279 24.66 -47.95 -12.78
CA ALA A 279 23.91 -46.81 -13.32
C ALA A 279 24.40 -46.35 -14.71
N PHE A 280 25.47 -46.95 -15.23
CA PHE A 280 26.09 -46.70 -16.55
C PHE A 280 26.90 -45.40 -16.72
N ASP A 281 26.60 -44.33 -15.97
CA ASP A 281 27.38 -43.09 -15.91
C ASP A 281 27.01 -42.22 -14.70
N ALA A 282 27.91 -41.32 -14.30
CA ALA A 282 27.74 -40.36 -13.22
C ALA A 282 26.39 -39.64 -13.24
N GLY A 283 25.95 -39.18 -14.42
CA GLY A 283 24.71 -38.40 -14.56
C GLY A 283 23.44 -39.19 -14.28
N ASN A 284 23.51 -40.53 -14.26
CA ASN A 284 22.37 -41.40 -14.01
C ASN A 284 22.30 -41.89 -12.55
N LEU A 285 23.36 -41.72 -11.74
CA LEU A 285 23.41 -42.15 -10.34
C LEU A 285 22.22 -41.61 -9.53
N ILE A 286 21.91 -40.31 -9.64
CA ILE A 286 20.78 -39.68 -8.93
C ILE A 286 19.42 -40.28 -9.31
N HIS A 287 19.28 -40.83 -10.52
CA HIS A 287 18.04 -41.43 -11.00
C HIS A 287 17.89 -42.90 -10.57
N CYS A 288 18.95 -43.51 -10.08
CA CYS A 288 18.98 -44.88 -9.55
C CYS A 288 19.17 -44.92 -8.03
N ALA A 289 19.26 -43.76 -7.36
CA ALA A 289 19.58 -43.66 -5.93
C ALA A 289 18.64 -44.47 -5.03
N SER A 290 17.34 -44.57 -5.35
CA SER A 290 16.40 -45.35 -4.54
C SER A 290 16.62 -46.87 -4.59
N LEU A 291 17.57 -47.36 -5.41
CA LEU A 291 17.85 -48.79 -5.61
C LEU A 291 19.07 -49.27 -4.84
N ALA A 292 19.78 -48.38 -4.14
CA ALA A 292 21.02 -48.68 -3.45
C ALA A 292 21.11 -47.98 -2.10
N ASP A 293 21.99 -48.50 -1.24
CA ASP A 293 22.24 -47.99 0.11
C ASP A 293 23.49 -47.09 0.17
N ALA A 294 24.44 -47.27 -0.75
CA ALA A 294 25.66 -46.46 -0.85
C ALA A 294 26.19 -46.37 -2.29
N VAL A 295 27.03 -45.36 -2.57
CA VAL A 295 27.61 -45.11 -3.89
C VAL A 295 29.12 -45.36 -3.89
N ALA A 296 29.60 -46.18 -4.82
CA ALA A 296 31.00 -46.36 -5.16
C ALA A 296 31.31 -45.52 -6.42
N ALA A 297 31.86 -44.33 -6.21
CA ALA A 297 32.11 -43.35 -7.25
C ALA A 297 33.52 -43.48 -7.85
N ASP A 298 33.69 -43.01 -9.08
CA ASP A 298 34.99 -42.95 -9.73
C ASP A 298 35.78 -41.73 -9.19
N ASN A 299 37.08 -41.92 -8.91
CA ASN A 299 37.94 -40.82 -8.44
C ASN A 299 38.56 -40.10 -9.64
N ASP A 300 37.76 -39.36 -10.40
CA ASP A 300 38.25 -38.64 -11.58
C ASP A 300 38.84 -37.25 -11.26
N ALA A 301 39.85 -36.82 -12.02
CA ALA A 301 40.49 -35.50 -11.84
C ALA A 301 39.54 -34.30 -12.07
N SER A 302 38.38 -34.52 -12.69
CA SER A 302 37.38 -33.47 -12.90
C SER A 302 36.36 -33.34 -11.74
N GLY A 303 36.44 -34.23 -10.75
CA GLY A 303 35.50 -34.34 -9.63
C GLY A 303 34.07 -34.61 -10.07
N THR A 304 33.86 -35.28 -11.20
CA THR A 304 32.51 -35.55 -11.73
C THR A 304 31.82 -36.66 -10.93
N GLY A 305 32.53 -37.77 -10.67
CA GLY A 305 32.05 -38.90 -9.88
C GLY A 305 31.70 -38.49 -8.44
N GLN A 306 32.59 -37.73 -7.79
CA GLN A 306 32.33 -37.17 -6.45
C GLN A 306 31.03 -36.36 -6.40
N ARG A 307 30.90 -35.34 -7.25
CA ARG A 307 29.71 -34.46 -7.25
C ARG A 307 28.43 -35.22 -7.58
N ALA A 308 28.52 -36.21 -8.46
CA ALA A 308 27.38 -37.05 -8.81
C ALA A 308 26.95 -37.95 -7.65
N ALA A 309 27.90 -38.51 -6.89
CA ALA A 309 27.64 -39.29 -5.69
C ALA A 309 27.04 -38.43 -4.56
N GLU A 310 27.59 -37.26 -4.29
CA GLU A 310 27.05 -36.31 -3.31
C GLU A 310 25.60 -35.91 -3.63
N ALA A 311 25.29 -35.69 -4.92
CA ALA A 311 23.94 -35.34 -5.38
C ALA A 311 22.90 -36.46 -5.17
N THR A 312 23.31 -37.70 -4.92
CA THR A 312 22.38 -38.80 -4.60
C THR A 312 21.83 -38.72 -3.17
N GLY A 313 22.52 -38.02 -2.27
CA GLY A 313 22.19 -37.98 -0.84
C GLY A 313 22.48 -39.29 -0.09
N LEU A 314 23.16 -40.26 -0.71
CA LEU A 314 23.60 -41.51 -0.07
C LEU A 314 25.05 -41.40 0.45
N PRO A 315 25.44 -42.22 1.45
CA PRO A 315 26.84 -42.43 1.79
C PRO A 315 27.65 -42.88 0.57
N TRP A 316 28.89 -42.43 0.43
CA TRP A 316 29.69 -42.74 -0.75
C TRP A 316 31.18 -42.96 -0.46
N ALA A 317 31.87 -43.69 -1.35
CA ALA A 317 33.30 -43.95 -1.28
C ALA A 317 33.94 -43.83 -2.67
N MET A 318 35.25 -43.60 -2.70
CA MET A 318 36.07 -43.51 -3.91
C MET A 318 37.40 -44.25 -3.71
N PRO A 319 38.05 -44.75 -4.79
CA PRO A 319 39.42 -45.25 -4.71
C PRO A 319 40.40 -44.17 -4.22
N PRO A 320 41.49 -44.53 -3.53
CA PRO A 320 42.41 -43.56 -2.93
C PRO A 320 43.21 -42.76 -3.98
N ALA A 321 43.49 -43.33 -5.16
CA ALA A 321 44.27 -42.68 -6.21
C ALA A 321 43.38 -41.93 -7.22
N VAL A 322 43.69 -40.66 -7.48
CA VAL A 322 43.02 -39.86 -8.52
C VAL A 322 43.34 -40.43 -9.91
N GLY A 323 42.31 -40.64 -10.71
CA GLY A 323 42.36 -41.27 -12.02
C GLY A 323 41.86 -42.72 -12.05
N ASN A 324 41.65 -43.35 -10.88
CA ASN A 324 41.24 -44.75 -10.77
C ASN A 324 39.73 -44.92 -10.52
N ASP A 325 39.17 -46.01 -11.02
CA ASP A 325 37.90 -46.58 -10.57
C ASP A 325 38.14 -47.78 -9.61
N PHE A 326 37.08 -48.34 -9.01
CA PHE A 326 37.21 -49.50 -8.12
C PHE A 326 37.63 -50.79 -8.86
N ASN A 327 37.47 -50.86 -10.18
CA ASN A 327 37.97 -51.98 -10.97
C ASN A 327 39.49 -51.90 -11.12
N ASP A 328 40.04 -50.71 -11.33
CA ASP A 328 41.48 -50.48 -11.42
C ASP A 328 42.15 -50.81 -10.08
N LEU A 329 41.55 -50.38 -8.95
CA LEU A 329 42.01 -50.75 -7.60
C LEU A 329 41.95 -52.27 -7.36
N HIS A 330 40.87 -52.92 -7.79
CA HIS A 330 40.73 -54.38 -7.68
C HIS A 330 41.80 -55.13 -8.47
N ALA A 331 42.13 -54.65 -9.68
CA ALA A 331 43.13 -55.27 -10.54
C ALA A 331 44.57 -55.06 -10.04
N SER A 332 44.88 -53.91 -9.43
CA SER A 332 46.24 -53.60 -8.96
C SER A 332 46.54 -54.15 -7.56
N GLU A 333 45.58 -54.08 -6.64
CA GLU A 333 45.78 -54.33 -5.20
C GLU A 333 44.85 -55.41 -4.61
N GLY A 334 43.91 -55.94 -5.40
CA GLY A 334 43.05 -57.05 -5.01
C GLY A 334 41.82 -56.67 -4.17
N ALA A 335 41.03 -57.69 -3.79
CA ALA A 335 39.71 -57.51 -3.17
C ALA A 335 39.76 -56.89 -1.76
N ASP A 336 40.84 -57.10 -1.00
CA ASP A 336 41.01 -56.51 0.33
C ASP A 336 41.13 -54.98 0.27
N ALA A 337 41.88 -54.45 -0.69
CA ALA A 337 42.03 -53.01 -0.89
C ALA A 337 40.69 -52.34 -1.24
N VAL A 338 39.88 -53.01 -2.07
CA VAL A 338 38.51 -52.55 -2.39
C VAL A 338 37.64 -52.52 -1.13
N ARG A 339 37.65 -53.58 -0.31
CA ARG A 339 36.89 -53.62 0.95
C ARG A 339 37.31 -52.52 1.93
N MET A 340 38.61 -52.25 2.04
CA MET A 340 39.13 -51.17 2.88
C MET A 340 38.69 -49.80 2.37
N ALA A 341 38.78 -49.55 1.06
CA ALA A 341 38.35 -48.28 0.47
C ALA A 341 36.84 -48.05 0.64
N LEU A 342 36.01 -49.10 0.52
CA LEU A 342 34.56 -49.02 0.75
C LEU A 342 34.19 -48.82 2.22
N ALA A 343 35.05 -49.22 3.18
CA ALA A 343 34.83 -48.97 4.59
C ALA A 343 34.99 -47.47 4.97
N ALA A 344 35.69 -46.68 4.16
CA ALA A 344 35.87 -45.24 4.34
C ALA A 344 34.72 -44.43 3.71
N LEU A 345 33.50 -44.66 4.20
CA LEU A 345 32.30 -43.95 3.72
C LEU A 345 32.32 -42.47 4.11
N HIS A 346 32.18 -41.60 3.11
CA HIS A 346 31.91 -40.18 3.27
C HIS A 346 30.41 -39.95 3.41
N GLN A 347 30.03 -39.03 4.30
CA GLN A 347 28.65 -38.56 4.42
C GLN A 347 28.40 -37.45 3.38
N PRO A 348 27.25 -37.44 2.71
CA PRO A 348 26.95 -36.38 1.75
C PRO A 348 26.80 -35.03 2.47
N PRO A 349 27.27 -33.92 1.89
CA PRO A 349 26.98 -32.59 2.41
C PRO A 349 25.46 -32.35 2.38
N LEU A 350 24.93 -31.68 3.41
CA LEU A 350 23.52 -31.28 3.43
C LEU A 350 23.22 -30.43 2.18
N PRO A 351 22.16 -30.73 1.40
CA PRO A 351 21.88 -29.99 0.17
C PRO A 351 21.65 -28.51 0.49
N GLU A 352 22.34 -27.63 -0.24
CA GLU A 352 22.10 -26.19 -0.17
C GLU A 352 20.69 -25.92 -0.72
N ALA A 353 19.83 -25.27 0.08
CA ALA A 353 18.47 -24.94 -0.31
C ALA A 353 18.45 -24.05 -1.57
N ALA A 354 17.38 -24.10 -2.36
CA ALA A 354 17.23 -23.25 -3.53
C ALA A 354 17.35 -21.75 -3.16
N ALA A 355 18.18 -21.01 -3.90
CA ALA A 355 18.35 -19.57 -3.73
C ALA A 355 17.31 -18.79 -4.53
N TYR A 356 16.44 -18.04 -3.84
CA TYR A 356 15.47 -17.14 -4.45
C TYR A 356 16.00 -15.70 -4.41
N VAL A 357 16.67 -15.30 -5.49
CA VAL A 357 17.34 -13.99 -5.58
C VAL A 357 16.43 -12.83 -6.02
N ARG A 358 15.16 -13.13 -6.35
CA ARG A 358 14.16 -12.14 -6.77
C ARG A 358 12.91 -12.20 -5.87
N PRO A 359 12.95 -11.57 -4.68
CA PRO A 359 11.84 -11.66 -3.73
C PRO A 359 10.52 -11.10 -4.29
N PHE A 360 10.58 -10.12 -5.19
CA PHE A 360 9.39 -9.50 -5.78
C PHE A 360 8.58 -10.44 -6.70
N GLU A 361 9.20 -11.51 -7.19
CA GLU A 361 8.55 -12.52 -8.04
C GLU A 361 7.93 -13.66 -7.23
N LEU A 362 8.14 -13.68 -5.90
CA LEU A 362 7.55 -14.69 -5.02
C LEU A 362 6.02 -14.52 -4.93
N PRO A 363 5.26 -15.63 -4.83
CA PRO A 363 3.81 -15.59 -4.74
C PRO A 363 3.34 -14.82 -3.51
N THR A 364 2.14 -14.24 -3.60
CA THR A 364 1.50 -13.58 -2.46
C THR A 364 1.00 -14.61 -1.45
N VAL A 365 1.34 -14.42 -0.18
CA VAL A 365 0.96 -15.32 0.92
C VAL A 365 0.34 -14.51 2.05
N ASP A 366 -0.72 -15.05 2.65
CA ASP A 366 -1.34 -14.50 3.85
C ASP A 366 -0.53 -14.85 5.09
N ILE A 367 -0.20 -13.86 5.91
CA ILE A 367 0.54 -14.03 7.17
C ILE A 367 -0.35 -13.68 8.37
N PRO A 368 -0.28 -14.45 9.48
CA PRO A 368 -1.01 -14.14 10.71
C PRO A 368 -0.68 -12.75 11.22
N THR A 369 -1.64 -12.01 11.79
CA THR A 369 -1.45 -10.62 12.23
C THR A 369 -0.43 -10.48 13.38
N GLY A 370 -0.39 -11.45 14.31
CA GLY A 370 0.56 -11.44 15.42
C GLY A 370 1.99 -11.79 15.01
N ARG A 371 3.00 -11.05 15.51
CA ARG A 371 4.43 -11.31 15.22
C ARG A 371 4.84 -12.72 15.63
N ALA A 372 4.59 -13.09 16.89
CA ALA A 372 4.98 -14.39 17.42
C ALA A 372 4.27 -15.56 16.71
N GLU A 373 2.99 -15.38 16.34
CA GLU A 373 2.25 -16.39 15.58
C GLU A 373 2.80 -16.54 14.16
N ALA A 374 3.12 -15.44 13.49
CA ALA A 374 3.73 -15.47 12.16
C ALA A 374 5.13 -16.11 12.18
N LEU A 375 5.95 -15.87 13.21
CA LEU A 375 7.25 -16.51 13.36
C LEU A 375 7.12 -18.02 13.60
N ARG A 376 6.17 -18.44 14.45
CA ARG A 376 5.85 -19.86 14.63
C ARG A 376 5.33 -20.52 13.35
N ALA A 377 4.51 -19.81 12.57
CA ALA A 377 4.01 -20.30 11.30
C ALA A 377 5.16 -20.45 10.28
N LEU A 378 6.05 -19.46 10.19
CA LEU A 378 7.25 -19.51 9.36
C LEU A 378 8.13 -20.73 9.69
N GLY A 379 8.42 -20.95 10.99
CA GLY A 379 9.25 -22.08 11.42
C GLY A 379 8.65 -23.47 11.22
N ARG A 380 7.36 -23.58 10.83
CA ARG A 380 6.70 -24.85 10.49
C ARG A 380 6.74 -25.14 8.98
N LEU A 381 7.14 -24.19 8.15
CA LEU A 381 7.18 -24.37 6.70
C LEU A 381 8.36 -25.26 6.32
N THR A 382 8.08 -26.33 5.59
CA THR A 382 9.07 -27.30 5.11
C THR A 382 9.39 -27.14 3.63
N VAL A 383 8.55 -26.41 2.89
CA VAL A 383 8.70 -26.16 1.45
C VAL A 383 9.44 -24.84 1.23
N ALA A 384 10.57 -24.88 0.50
CA ALA A 384 11.46 -23.75 0.32
C ALA A 384 10.80 -22.54 -0.38
N THR A 385 9.96 -22.76 -1.40
CA THR A 385 9.21 -21.69 -2.09
C THR A 385 8.27 -20.96 -1.15
N ASP A 386 7.52 -21.71 -0.35
CA ASP A 386 6.50 -21.17 0.55
C ASP A 386 7.18 -20.46 1.72
N ALA A 387 8.26 -21.03 2.24
CA ALA A 387 9.12 -20.39 3.24
C ALA A 387 9.71 -19.08 2.74
N ALA A 388 10.20 -19.03 1.49
CA ALA A 388 10.72 -17.80 0.88
C ALA A 388 9.62 -16.74 0.71
N ALA A 389 8.46 -17.13 0.19
CA ALA A 389 7.32 -16.24 -0.02
C ALA A 389 6.77 -15.69 1.30
N PHE A 390 6.63 -16.54 2.32
CA PHE A 390 6.22 -16.14 3.66
C PHE A 390 7.27 -15.24 4.32
N ALA A 391 8.56 -15.59 4.23
CA ALA A 391 9.65 -14.78 4.75
C ALA A 391 9.68 -13.39 4.10
N TRP A 392 9.44 -13.30 2.79
CA TRP A 392 9.31 -12.03 2.08
C TRP A 392 8.10 -11.22 2.53
N ALA A 393 6.93 -11.84 2.69
CA ALA A 393 5.74 -11.18 3.21
C ALA A 393 5.95 -10.66 4.64
N LEU A 394 6.62 -11.46 5.49
CA LEU A 394 6.98 -11.05 6.85
C LEU A 394 8.00 -9.90 6.84
N ALA A 395 9.04 -9.98 6.00
CA ALA A 395 10.05 -8.93 5.86
C ALA A 395 9.44 -7.60 5.40
N LYS A 396 8.53 -7.63 4.42
CA LYS A 396 7.72 -6.46 4.03
C LYS A 396 7.01 -5.85 5.23
N ARG A 397 6.33 -6.66 6.03
CA ARG A 397 5.63 -6.16 7.23
C ARG A 397 6.58 -5.57 8.27
N LEU A 398 7.69 -6.25 8.58
CA LEU A 398 8.67 -5.78 9.57
C LEU A 398 9.40 -4.52 9.08
N SER A 399 9.61 -4.39 7.76
CA SER A 399 10.21 -3.19 7.16
C SER A 399 9.41 -1.93 7.47
N MET A 400 8.08 -2.01 7.62
CA MET A 400 7.23 -0.89 8.05
C MET A 400 7.49 -0.43 9.50
N GLY A 401 8.14 -1.28 10.31
CA GLY A 401 8.59 -0.93 11.66
C GLY A 401 9.92 -0.16 11.67
N VAL A 402 10.69 -0.17 10.59
CA VAL A 402 11.95 0.56 10.51
C VAL A 402 11.68 2.05 10.25
N PRO A 403 12.37 2.98 10.93
CA PRO A 403 13.23 2.80 12.11
C PRO A 403 12.45 2.89 13.45
N ALA A 404 11.25 3.47 13.42
CA ALA A 404 10.57 3.98 14.60
C ALA A 404 10.07 2.91 15.60
N ARG A 405 9.99 1.63 15.23
CA ARG A 405 9.49 0.53 16.08
C ARG A 405 10.60 -0.41 16.57
N GLY A 406 11.85 0.05 16.56
CA GLY A 406 13.00 -0.75 17.02
C GLY A 406 13.44 -1.85 16.05
N GLU A 407 12.86 -1.91 14.85
CA GLU A 407 13.33 -2.81 13.79
C GLU A 407 14.47 -2.14 13.04
N THR A 408 15.53 -2.90 12.78
CA THR A 408 16.58 -2.57 11.80
C THR A 408 16.64 -3.62 10.70
N LEU A 409 17.31 -3.31 9.60
CA LEU A 409 17.49 -4.30 8.53
C LEU A 409 18.21 -5.56 9.05
N GLU A 410 19.22 -5.35 9.90
CA GLU A 410 20.00 -6.40 10.54
C GLU A 410 19.12 -7.26 11.45
N SER A 411 18.24 -6.65 12.24
CA SER A 411 17.30 -7.37 13.10
C SER A 411 16.28 -8.21 12.31
N ILE A 412 15.83 -7.72 11.15
CA ILE A 412 14.93 -8.44 10.26
C ILE A 412 15.65 -9.66 9.69
N SER A 413 16.85 -9.47 9.15
CA SER A 413 17.66 -10.58 8.63
C SER A 413 18.01 -11.62 9.69
N ALA A 414 18.34 -11.19 10.92
CA ALA A 414 18.57 -12.09 12.05
C ALA A 414 17.30 -12.86 12.41
N THR A 415 16.16 -12.17 12.57
CA THR A 415 14.86 -12.80 12.87
C THR A 415 14.48 -13.88 11.85
N LEU A 416 14.68 -13.62 10.56
CA LEU A 416 14.38 -14.60 9.51
C LEU A 416 15.34 -15.80 9.54
N ARG A 417 16.62 -15.56 9.85
CA ARG A 417 17.65 -16.60 9.96
C ARG A 417 17.40 -17.51 11.17
N ASP A 418 16.95 -16.94 12.29
CA ASP A 418 16.71 -17.69 13.52
C ASP A 418 15.39 -18.48 13.46
N ALA A 419 14.43 -18.02 12.64
CA ALA A 419 13.14 -18.68 12.49
C ALA A 419 13.17 -19.94 11.60
N LEU A 420 14.19 -20.13 10.76
CA LEU A 420 14.27 -21.23 9.80
C LEU A 420 15.65 -21.91 9.74
N PRO A 421 15.73 -23.24 9.71
CA PRO A 421 16.98 -23.96 9.46
C PRO A 421 17.61 -23.58 8.12
N ARG A 422 18.95 -23.57 8.06
CA ARG A 422 19.73 -23.30 6.82
C ARG A 422 19.42 -24.27 5.67
N SER A 423 18.87 -25.45 5.98
CA SER A 423 18.44 -26.45 4.99
C SER A 423 17.14 -26.10 4.26
N ILE A 424 16.38 -25.09 4.72
CA ILE A 424 15.10 -24.68 4.11
C ILE A 424 15.27 -23.38 3.30
N LEU A 425 16.06 -22.43 3.80
CA LEU A 425 16.36 -21.16 3.11
C LEU A 425 17.86 -20.91 3.05
N ALA A 426 18.37 -20.75 1.82
CA ALA A 426 19.75 -20.34 1.60
C ALA A 426 20.01 -18.91 2.08
N ASN A 427 21.25 -18.63 2.53
CA ASN A 427 21.67 -17.27 2.92
C ASN A 427 21.51 -16.26 1.78
N ALA A 428 21.68 -16.68 0.53
CA ALA A 428 21.45 -15.86 -0.66
C ALA A 428 19.98 -15.37 -0.75
N THR A 429 19.01 -16.20 -0.36
CA THR A 429 17.59 -15.81 -0.30
C THR A 429 17.35 -14.76 0.79
N ILE A 430 17.91 -14.95 1.98
CA ILE A 430 17.80 -13.99 3.09
C ILE A 430 18.43 -12.64 2.69
N ALA A 431 19.59 -12.67 2.05
CA ALA A 431 20.26 -11.47 1.54
C ALA A 431 19.41 -10.76 0.48
N ALA A 432 18.82 -11.49 -0.47
CA ALA A 432 17.93 -10.92 -1.47
C ALA A 432 16.68 -10.28 -0.83
N ILE A 433 16.05 -10.95 0.14
CA ILE A 433 14.93 -10.42 0.93
C ILE A 433 15.34 -9.14 1.67
N ALA A 434 16.54 -9.10 2.26
CA ALA A 434 17.07 -7.92 2.92
C ALA A 434 17.25 -6.75 1.94
N THR A 435 17.78 -6.99 0.73
CA THR A 435 17.86 -5.97 -0.33
C THR A 435 16.47 -5.45 -0.72
N GLY A 436 15.49 -6.35 -0.84
CA GLY A 436 14.10 -5.96 -1.09
C GLY A 436 13.50 -5.11 0.04
N ALA A 437 13.77 -5.47 1.30
CA ALA A 437 13.33 -4.71 2.46
C ALA A 437 14.01 -3.33 2.53
N ARG A 438 15.31 -3.24 2.22
CA ARG A 438 16.06 -1.98 2.11
C ARG A 438 15.41 -1.05 1.08
N TRP A 439 15.09 -1.56 -0.10
CA TRP A 439 14.40 -0.76 -1.14
C TRP A 439 13.07 -0.18 -0.64
N ILE A 440 12.28 -0.93 0.13
CA ILE A 440 11.03 -0.44 0.73
C ILE A 440 11.32 0.69 1.73
N ILE A 441 12.32 0.51 2.60
CA ILE A 441 12.74 1.49 3.60
C ILE A 441 13.21 2.78 2.92
N ASP A 442 14.06 2.68 1.91
CA ASP A 442 14.62 3.84 1.20
C ASP A 442 13.52 4.60 0.45
N ARG A 443 12.56 3.88 -0.16
CA ARG A 443 11.40 4.50 -0.80
C ARG A 443 10.51 5.26 0.19
N ARG A 444 10.28 4.69 1.38
CA ARG A 444 9.52 5.35 2.46
C ARG A 444 10.25 6.60 2.96
N ARG A 445 11.57 6.50 3.17
CA ARG A 445 12.43 7.63 3.56
C ARG A 445 12.38 8.75 2.53
N ALA A 446 12.55 8.43 1.25
CA ALA A 446 12.45 9.40 0.16
C ALA A 446 11.07 10.09 0.14
N GLY A 447 9.99 9.32 0.30
CA GLY A 447 8.63 9.86 0.39
C GLY A 447 8.40 10.79 1.59
N ALA A 448 8.99 10.49 2.74
CA ALA A 448 8.95 11.35 3.91
C ALA A 448 9.73 12.67 3.72
N LEU A 449 10.92 12.59 3.12
CA LEU A 449 11.76 13.77 2.90
C LEU A 449 11.26 14.67 1.76
N ALA A 450 10.54 14.12 0.78
CA ALA A 450 9.90 14.88 -0.29
C ALA A 450 8.87 15.92 0.22
N ALA A 451 8.41 15.78 1.46
CA ALA A 451 7.51 16.73 2.11
C ALA A 451 8.18 18.07 2.51
N VAL A 452 9.51 18.10 2.58
CA VAL A 452 10.28 19.24 3.12
C VAL A 452 11.51 19.59 2.30
N ARG A 453 11.77 18.84 1.22
CA ARG A 453 12.87 19.06 0.28
C ARG A 453 12.38 18.90 -1.14
N PRO A 454 12.68 19.84 -2.05
CA PRO A 454 12.35 19.68 -3.45
C PRO A 454 13.21 18.58 -4.08
N SER A 455 12.66 17.89 -5.07
CA SER A 455 13.33 16.86 -5.84
C SER A 455 14.41 17.47 -6.74
N SER A 456 15.45 16.70 -7.01
CA SER A 456 16.54 17.11 -7.90
C SER A 456 16.04 17.48 -9.31
N SER A 457 14.96 16.84 -9.78
CA SER A 457 14.32 17.15 -11.08
C SER A 457 13.65 18.53 -11.11
N VAL A 458 13.08 18.98 -9.98
CA VAL A 458 12.51 20.32 -9.86
C VAL A 458 13.62 21.36 -9.76
N LEU A 459 14.60 21.11 -8.89
CA LEU A 459 15.74 22.00 -8.69
C LEU A 459 16.59 22.21 -9.95
N ALA A 460 16.70 21.21 -10.83
CA ALA A 460 17.47 21.30 -12.07
C ALA A 460 16.96 22.39 -13.05
N ARG A 461 15.72 22.86 -12.90
CA ARG A 461 15.14 23.93 -13.73
C ARG A 461 15.48 25.34 -13.24
N HIS A 462 16.12 25.45 -12.08
CA HIS A 462 16.28 26.71 -11.34
C HIS A 462 17.74 26.96 -10.96
N THR A 463 18.03 28.19 -10.52
CA THR A 463 19.35 28.55 -10.00
C THR A 463 19.42 28.17 -8.54
N VAL A 464 20.25 27.19 -8.18
CA VAL A 464 20.35 26.69 -6.80
C VAL A 464 21.66 27.14 -6.17
N GLU A 465 21.56 27.82 -5.03
CA GLU A 465 22.70 28.24 -4.20
C GLU A 465 22.66 27.49 -2.87
N ARG A 466 23.71 26.72 -2.57
CA ARG A 466 23.87 26.11 -1.24
C ARG A 466 24.75 26.98 -0.37
N ARG A 467 24.30 27.29 0.85
CA ARG A 467 25.01 28.15 1.80
C ARG A 467 24.96 27.54 3.20
N GLU A 468 26.00 27.78 3.98
CA GLU A 468 26.07 27.37 5.40
C GLU A 468 25.53 28.45 6.36
N SER A 469 25.04 29.57 5.82
CA SER A 469 24.47 30.70 6.55
C SER A 469 23.34 31.36 5.76
N LEU A 470 22.53 32.19 6.44
CA LEU A 470 21.51 33.00 5.77
C LEU A 470 22.16 33.99 4.79
N PRO A 471 21.54 34.24 3.62
CA PRO A 471 22.10 35.16 2.65
C PRO A 471 22.04 36.61 3.15
N MET A 472 23.05 37.39 2.80
CA MET A 472 23.01 38.85 2.92
C MET A 472 22.66 39.43 1.55
N LEU A 473 21.38 39.69 1.33
CA LEU A 473 20.86 40.26 0.07
C LEU A 473 21.11 41.77 0.04
N ARG A 474 21.47 42.29 -1.15
CA ARG A 474 21.66 43.72 -1.43
C ARG A 474 20.54 44.22 -2.35
N ALA A 475 20.48 45.54 -2.57
CA ALA A 475 19.49 46.16 -3.44
C ALA A 475 19.39 45.50 -4.83
N ASP A 476 20.52 45.14 -5.44
CA ASP A 476 20.57 44.48 -6.75
C ASP A 476 20.00 43.05 -6.75
N ASP A 477 19.90 42.39 -5.59
CA ASP A 477 19.35 41.05 -5.48
C ASP A 477 17.82 41.05 -5.50
N TYR A 478 17.16 42.16 -5.16
CA TYR A 478 15.71 42.24 -4.98
C TYR A 478 14.94 42.32 -6.30
N ARG A 479 15.03 41.25 -7.08
CA ARG A 479 14.35 41.06 -8.37
C ARG A 479 14.00 39.59 -8.61
N GLY A 480 12.91 39.34 -9.32
CA GLY A 480 12.41 38.00 -9.60
C GLY A 480 12.01 37.24 -8.34
N VAL A 481 11.94 35.92 -8.43
CA VAL A 481 11.57 35.05 -7.31
C VAL A 481 12.78 34.48 -6.59
N ILE A 482 12.89 34.76 -5.29
CA ILE A 482 13.88 34.19 -4.38
C ILE A 482 13.18 33.22 -3.43
N VAL A 483 13.61 31.97 -3.48
CA VAL A 483 13.11 30.88 -2.63
C VAL A 483 14.14 30.60 -1.55
N LEU A 484 13.89 31.04 -0.31
CA LEU A 484 14.78 30.82 0.82
C LEU A 484 14.35 29.58 1.62
N ARG A 485 15.09 28.48 1.46
CA ARG A 485 14.97 27.30 2.33
C ARG A 485 15.92 27.46 3.50
N ALA A 486 15.39 27.60 4.72
CA ALA A 486 16.20 27.80 5.92
C ALA A 486 15.61 27.12 7.17
N PRO A 487 16.42 26.51 8.05
CA PRO A 487 15.96 25.85 9.27
C PRO A 487 15.05 26.71 10.15
N MET A 488 14.15 26.07 10.88
CA MET A 488 13.29 26.76 11.86
C MET A 488 14.13 27.45 12.93
N GLY A 489 13.80 28.70 13.26
CA GLY A 489 14.53 29.47 14.27
C GLY A 489 15.85 30.08 13.79
N SER A 490 16.20 29.96 12.50
CA SER A 490 17.41 30.56 11.91
C SER A 490 17.43 32.11 11.89
N GLY A 491 16.29 32.75 12.17
CA GLY A 491 16.15 34.20 12.10
C GLY A 491 15.85 34.74 10.69
N LYS A 492 15.25 33.92 9.82
CA LYS A 492 14.87 34.29 8.44
C LYS A 492 14.10 35.62 8.35
N THR A 493 13.14 35.85 9.25
CA THR A 493 12.36 37.09 9.29
C THR A 493 13.24 38.29 9.66
N GLN A 494 14.12 38.17 10.65
CA GLN A 494 14.97 39.28 11.12
C GLN A 494 16.15 39.57 10.20
N ARG A 495 16.76 38.55 9.59
CA ARG A 495 18.03 38.68 8.85
C ARG A 495 17.86 38.81 7.35
N VAL A 496 16.70 38.43 6.80
CA VAL A 496 16.42 38.52 5.35
C VAL A 496 15.19 39.39 5.09
N ALA A 497 14.08 39.11 5.76
CA ALA A 497 12.83 39.83 5.47
C ALA A 497 12.84 41.28 5.99
N ALA A 498 13.37 41.55 7.18
CA ALA A 498 13.43 42.91 7.72
C ALA A 498 14.33 43.85 6.88
N PRO A 499 15.56 43.46 6.47
CA PRO A 499 16.35 44.29 5.53
C PRO A 499 15.66 44.51 4.18
N PHE A 500 14.91 43.52 3.69
CA PHE A 500 14.14 43.66 2.45
C PHE A 500 12.99 44.66 2.61
N ALA A 501 12.23 44.57 3.70
CA ALA A 501 11.16 45.51 4.02
C ALA A 501 11.70 46.94 4.21
N GLU A 502 12.78 47.10 4.98
CA GLU A 502 13.41 48.41 5.24
C GLU A 502 13.88 49.09 3.95
N TRP A 503 14.46 48.30 3.04
CA TRP A 503 14.86 48.81 1.73
C TRP A 503 13.64 49.17 0.86
N ALA A 504 12.63 48.29 0.80
CA ALA A 504 11.44 48.46 -0.02
C ALA A 504 10.59 49.67 0.38
N ILE A 505 10.46 49.93 1.69
CA ILE A 505 9.72 51.11 2.23
C ILE A 505 10.33 52.44 1.77
N ARG A 506 11.62 52.46 1.40
CA ARG A 506 12.30 53.67 0.90
C ARG A 506 12.19 53.85 -0.62
N GLN A 507 11.60 52.88 -1.31
CA GLN A 507 11.43 52.91 -2.77
C GLN A 507 10.03 53.40 -3.15
N ASP A 508 9.85 53.77 -4.42
CA ASP A 508 8.56 54.17 -4.97
C ASP A 508 7.69 52.93 -5.32
N GLY A 509 6.81 52.53 -4.40
CA GLY A 509 5.92 51.38 -4.57
C GLY A 509 5.46 50.80 -3.24
N ARG A 510 4.74 49.66 -3.29
CA ARG A 510 4.21 49.04 -2.07
C ARG A 510 4.87 47.72 -1.72
N PHE A 511 5.06 47.52 -0.41
CA PHE A 511 5.57 46.29 0.19
C PHE A 511 4.44 45.52 0.89
N VAL A 512 4.33 44.22 0.62
CA VAL A 512 3.35 43.34 1.26
C VAL A 512 4.07 42.17 1.93
N ALA A 513 3.78 41.95 3.21
CA ALA A 513 4.16 40.76 3.95
C ALA A 513 2.95 39.85 4.16
N LEU A 514 3.06 38.58 3.78
CA LEU A 514 1.98 37.61 3.83
C LEU A 514 2.31 36.43 4.76
N ALA A 515 1.33 36.00 5.55
CA ALA A 515 1.35 34.73 6.28
C ALA A 515 0.00 34.00 6.19
N HIS A 516 -0.08 32.75 6.67
CA HIS A 516 -1.27 31.90 6.54
C HIS A 516 -2.35 32.12 7.60
N ARG A 517 -2.05 32.76 8.74
CA ARG A 517 -3.03 32.97 9.84
C ARG A 517 -2.99 34.38 10.42
N GLN A 518 -4.15 34.86 10.88
CA GLN A 518 -4.30 36.18 11.50
C GLN A 518 -3.44 36.36 12.76
N SER A 519 -3.33 35.33 13.59
CA SER A 519 -2.57 35.37 14.85
C SER A 519 -1.06 35.61 14.66
N LEU A 520 -0.54 35.42 13.44
CA LEU A 520 0.86 35.66 13.10
C LEU A 520 1.14 37.11 12.69
N ILE A 521 0.11 37.86 12.29
CA ILE A 521 0.30 39.13 11.59
C ILE A 521 0.79 40.23 12.52
N ALA A 522 0.35 40.24 13.78
CA ALA A 522 0.85 41.20 14.77
C ALA A 522 2.38 41.11 14.92
N GLU A 523 2.90 39.90 15.17
CA GLU A 523 4.35 39.68 15.30
C GLU A 523 5.11 39.94 14.00
N LEU A 524 4.54 39.56 12.85
CA LEU A 524 5.16 39.81 11.55
C LEU A 524 5.25 41.31 11.23
N ALA A 525 4.17 42.06 11.50
CA ALA A 525 4.11 43.50 11.30
C ALA A 525 5.15 44.22 12.17
N ASP A 526 5.21 43.89 13.46
CA ASP A 526 6.15 44.48 14.41
C ASP A 526 7.61 44.18 14.02
N ARG A 527 7.91 42.95 13.57
CA ARG A 527 9.28 42.56 13.14
C ARG A 527 9.73 43.23 11.84
N LEU A 528 8.81 43.51 10.92
CA LEU A 528 9.11 44.09 9.61
C LEU A 528 8.91 45.60 9.57
N GLY A 529 8.39 46.21 10.64
CA GLY A 529 8.09 47.65 10.68
C GLY A 529 6.95 48.04 9.73
N THR A 530 5.97 47.17 9.52
CA THR A 530 4.85 47.40 8.58
C THR A 530 3.53 47.65 9.31
N SER A 531 2.54 48.18 8.61
CA SER A 531 1.19 48.35 9.16
C SER A 531 0.46 47.01 9.27
N HIS A 532 -0.29 46.78 10.35
CA HIS A 532 -1.15 45.61 10.47
C HIS A 532 -2.45 45.84 9.68
N TYR A 533 -2.83 44.92 8.78
CA TYR A 533 -3.99 45.14 7.88
C TYR A 533 -5.30 45.49 8.61
N GLN A 534 -5.61 44.87 9.76
CA GLN A 534 -6.83 45.20 10.53
C GLN A 534 -6.82 46.61 11.16
N ARG A 535 -5.65 47.24 11.27
CA ARG A 535 -5.51 48.62 11.77
C ARG A 535 -5.59 49.66 10.64
N VAL A 536 -5.67 49.22 9.38
CA VAL A 536 -5.77 50.09 8.20
C VAL A 536 -7.24 50.20 7.79
N ALA A 537 -7.83 51.38 8.00
CA ALA A 537 -9.17 51.70 7.52
C ALA A 537 -9.17 51.93 5.99
N GLY A 538 -10.30 51.69 5.32
CA GLY A 538 -10.37 51.73 3.86
C GLY A 538 -10.02 53.08 3.22
N GLY A 539 -10.33 54.20 3.87
CA GLY A 539 -9.93 55.54 3.40
C GLY A 539 -8.43 55.82 3.55
N ASP A 540 -7.79 55.24 4.56
CA ASP A 540 -6.37 55.45 4.86
C ASP A 540 -5.45 54.47 4.09
N ALA A 541 -6.02 53.42 3.49
CA ALA A 541 -5.28 52.39 2.76
C ALA A 541 -4.43 52.95 1.62
N VAL A 542 -4.85 54.07 1.01
CA VAL A 542 -4.12 54.76 -0.06
C VAL A 542 -2.77 55.30 0.43
N HIS A 543 -2.65 55.61 1.72
CA HIS A 543 -1.43 56.17 2.33
C HIS A 543 -0.51 55.13 2.97
N VAL A 544 -0.80 53.83 2.83
CA VAL A 544 -0.02 52.75 3.47
C VAL A 544 0.95 52.12 2.47
N ASP A 545 2.22 52.46 2.56
CA ASP A 545 3.25 51.92 1.65
C ASP A 545 3.69 50.50 1.99
N ALA A 546 3.49 50.05 3.24
CA ALA A 546 3.84 48.70 3.69
C ALA A 546 2.81 48.09 4.64
N VAL A 547 2.35 46.87 4.32
CA VAL A 547 1.34 46.16 5.12
C VAL A 547 1.70 44.69 5.33
N ALA A 548 1.40 44.17 6.54
CA ALA A 548 1.35 42.74 6.80
C ALA A 548 -0.10 42.25 6.85
N THR A 549 -0.39 41.14 6.15
CA THR A 549 -1.74 40.57 6.03
C THR A 549 -1.73 39.04 6.05
N CYS A 550 -2.89 38.44 6.27
CA CYS A 550 -3.08 36.99 6.17
C CYS A 550 -3.78 36.59 4.87
N LEU A 551 -3.53 35.37 4.39
CA LEU A 551 -4.04 34.87 3.10
C LEU A 551 -5.55 35.12 2.85
N PRO A 552 -6.49 34.78 3.76
CA PRO A 552 -7.92 34.98 3.48
C PRO A 552 -8.36 36.45 3.36
N SER A 553 -7.48 37.40 3.71
CA SER A 553 -7.77 38.83 3.73
C SER A 553 -7.19 39.59 2.54
N ILE A 554 -6.45 38.94 1.63
CA ILE A 554 -5.91 39.60 0.42
C ILE A 554 -6.99 40.01 -0.58
N VAL A 555 -8.20 39.45 -0.46
CA VAL A 555 -9.37 39.75 -1.30
C VAL A 555 -10.25 40.88 -0.74
N LYS A 556 -9.85 41.48 0.39
CA LYS A 556 -10.63 42.54 1.04
C LYS A 556 -10.67 43.78 0.16
N ALA A 557 -11.86 44.26 -0.16
CA ALA A 557 -12.07 45.38 -1.09
C ALA A 557 -11.37 46.66 -0.64
N ASP A 558 -11.41 46.96 0.66
CA ASP A 558 -10.75 48.12 1.29
C ASP A 558 -9.23 48.19 1.04
N HIS A 559 -8.59 47.05 0.78
CA HIS A 559 -7.14 46.94 0.62
C HIS A 559 -6.72 46.57 -0.80
N ALA A 560 -7.67 46.48 -1.74
CA ALA A 560 -7.43 46.01 -3.10
C ALA A 560 -6.38 46.83 -3.86
N GLN A 561 -6.29 48.14 -3.60
CA GLN A 561 -5.27 49.00 -4.21
C GLN A 561 -3.86 48.62 -3.75
N ILE A 562 -3.67 48.33 -2.45
CA ILE A 562 -2.36 47.96 -1.89
C ILE A 562 -1.83 46.69 -2.57
N PHE A 563 -2.69 45.70 -2.75
CA PHE A 563 -2.32 44.42 -3.37
C PHE A 563 -2.05 44.55 -4.87
N ARG A 564 -2.81 45.39 -5.58
CA ARG A 564 -2.61 45.66 -7.01
C ARG A 564 -1.31 46.42 -7.28
N GLU A 565 -0.93 47.34 -6.40
CA GLU A 565 0.28 48.17 -6.52
C GLU A 565 1.51 47.54 -5.83
N CYS A 566 1.40 46.28 -5.38
CA CYS A 566 2.48 45.58 -4.70
C CYS A 566 3.66 45.32 -5.66
N ARG A 567 4.80 45.99 -5.41
CA ARG A 567 6.07 45.73 -6.14
C ARG A 567 6.96 44.74 -5.41
N TRP A 568 6.88 44.66 -4.08
CA TRP A 568 7.74 43.81 -3.27
C TRP A 568 6.92 42.95 -2.32
N LEU A 569 7.08 41.63 -2.45
CA LEU A 569 6.32 40.65 -1.69
C LEU A 569 7.25 39.79 -0.85
N PHE A 570 6.97 39.70 0.45
CA PHE A 570 7.54 38.68 1.32
C PHE A 570 6.45 37.70 1.78
N ILE A 571 6.66 36.40 1.59
CA ILE A 571 5.76 35.35 2.10
C ILE A 571 6.50 34.49 3.12
N ASP A 572 6.05 34.55 4.37
CA ASP A 572 6.55 33.69 5.45
C ASP A 572 5.76 32.37 5.48
N GLU A 573 6.48 31.26 5.67
CA GLU A 573 5.93 29.89 5.70
C GLU A 573 5.06 29.59 4.45
N ILE A 574 5.61 29.84 3.26
CA ILE A 574 4.90 29.69 1.97
C ILE A 574 4.21 28.32 1.83
N SER A 575 4.81 27.23 2.32
CA SER A 575 4.21 25.91 2.21
C SER A 575 2.93 25.81 3.06
N GLN A 576 2.87 26.50 4.20
CA GLN A 576 1.65 26.63 5.01
C GLN A 576 0.63 27.58 4.38
N VAL A 577 1.07 28.64 3.68
CA VAL A 577 0.19 29.52 2.90
C VAL A 577 -0.51 28.73 1.80
N VAL A 578 0.23 28.00 0.97
CA VAL A 578 -0.34 27.16 -0.10
C VAL A 578 -1.24 26.07 0.49
N ARG A 579 -0.80 25.38 1.57
CA ARG A 579 -1.61 24.35 2.24
C ARG A 579 -2.90 24.90 2.83
N SER A 580 -2.93 26.16 3.27
CA SER A 580 -4.11 26.80 3.84
C SER A 580 -5.24 27.05 2.83
N LEU A 581 -4.98 26.96 1.52
CA LEU A 581 -6.01 27.00 0.48
C LEU A 581 -6.96 25.80 0.55
N ALA A 582 -6.52 24.67 1.12
CA ALA A 582 -7.39 23.53 1.39
C ALA A 582 -8.22 23.69 2.68
N ALA A 583 -7.96 24.72 3.49
CA ALA A 583 -8.65 24.92 4.75
C ALA A 583 -10.07 25.46 4.54
N ARG A 584 -11.03 24.95 5.32
CA ARG A 584 -12.41 25.46 5.36
C ARG A 584 -12.51 26.66 6.29
N VAL A 585 -12.05 27.81 5.82
CA VAL A 585 -12.07 29.09 6.58
C VAL A 585 -13.06 30.09 5.98
N THR A 586 -13.51 31.04 6.81
CA THR A 586 -14.28 32.19 6.35
C THR A 586 -13.34 33.15 5.61
N VAL A 587 -13.74 33.54 4.40
CA VAL A 587 -13.02 34.49 3.57
C VAL A 587 -13.65 35.88 3.73
N ALA A 588 -12.83 36.93 3.63
CA ALA A 588 -13.31 38.32 3.72
C ALA A 588 -14.38 38.64 2.67
N ASP A 589 -15.25 39.62 2.97
CA ASP A 589 -16.25 40.18 2.05
C ASP A 589 -17.18 39.16 1.37
N LYS A 590 -17.45 38.02 2.04
CA LYS A 590 -18.24 36.89 1.52
C LYS A 590 -17.69 36.28 0.22
N LYS A 591 -16.39 36.47 -0.05
CA LYS A 591 -15.66 35.87 -1.18
C LYS A 591 -15.43 34.37 -0.98
N GLN A 592 -14.91 33.71 -2.01
CA GLN A 592 -14.60 32.29 -2.01
C GLN A 592 -13.08 32.06 -2.01
N MET A 593 -12.66 30.83 -1.72
CA MET A 593 -11.23 30.48 -1.71
C MET A 593 -10.62 30.49 -3.13
N THR A 594 -11.46 30.32 -4.16
CA THR A 594 -11.08 30.52 -5.56
C THR A 594 -10.64 31.96 -5.84
N ASP A 595 -11.34 32.95 -5.29
CA ASP A 595 -10.95 34.36 -5.37
C ASP A 595 -9.59 34.59 -4.68
N VAL A 596 -9.37 33.93 -3.54
CA VAL A 596 -8.10 34.01 -2.79
C VAL A 596 -6.94 33.38 -3.56
N LEU A 597 -7.15 32.22 -4.17
CA LEU A 597 -6.14 31.59 -5.04
C LEU A 597 -5.80 32.49 -6.22
N ALA A 598 -6.79 33.08 -6.87
CA ALA A 598 -6.59 34.02 -7.98
C ALA A 598 -5.80 35.25 -7.53
N ALA A 599 -6.17 35.88 -6.41
CA ALA A 599 -5.47 37.03 -5.86
C ALA A 599 -4.03 36.70 -5.43
N LEU A 600 -3.78 35.52 -4.88
CA LEU A 600 -2.42 35.10 -4.52
C LEU A 600 -1.56 34.91 -5.78
N ARG A 601 -2.10 34.27 -6.82
CA ARG A 601 -1.41 34.10 -8.11
C ARG A 601 -1.09 35.45 -8.74
N ASP A 602 -2.07 36.36 -8.77
CA ASP A 602 -1.93 37.71 -9.33
C ASP A 602 -0.85 38.54 -8.60
N LEU A 603 -0.83 38.45 -7.27
CA LEU A 603 0.13 39.15 -6.45
C LEU A 603 1.55 38.61 -6.63
N VAL A 604 1.70 37.28 -6.76
CA VAL A 604 2.99 36.65 -7.07
C VAL A 604 3.42 36.94 -8.51
N SER A 605 2.50 37.01 -9.48
CA SER A 605 2.82 37.16 -10.91
C SER A 605 3.24 38.57 -11.32
N HIS A 606 2.87 39.61 -10.57
CA HIS A 606 3.19 41.01 -10.93
C HIS A 606 4.28 41.66 -10.06
N ALA A 607 4.51 41.21 -8.82
CA ALA A 607 5.53 41.81 -7.94
C ALA A 607 6.96 41.75 -8.55
N GLU A 608 7.70 42.86 -8.56
CA GLU A 608 9.07 42.87 -9.12
C GLU A 608 10.03 41.95 -8.38
N CYS A 609 9.84 41.80 -7.06
CA CYS A 609 10.55 40.82 -6.27
C CYS A 609 9.61 40.07 -5.34
N VAL A 610 9.71 38.74 -5.35
CA VAL A 610 9.02 37.84 -4.44
C VAL A 610 10.06 37.08 -3.64
N ILE A 611 10.08 37.26 -2.32
CA ILE A 611 10.89 36.45 -1.41
C ILE A 611 9.95 35.54 -0.63
N VAL A 612 10.08 34.23 -0.82
CA VAL A 612 9.38 33.23 -0.01
C VAL A 612 10.35 32.54 0.93
N ALA A 613 9.93 32.27 2.17
CA ALA A 613 10.80 31.63 3.16
C ALA A 613 10.09 30.49 3.90
N ASP A 614 10.68 29.30 3.91
CA ASP A 614 10.19 28.15 4.67
C ASP A 614 11.34 27.18 5.01
N ALA A 615 11.19 26.39 6.05
CA ALA A 615 12.09 25.28 6.33
C ALA A 615 11.79 24.05 5.46
N GLY A 616 10.52 23.87 5.10
CA GLY A 616 10.01 22.66 4.44
C GLY A 616 9.45 22.91 3.04
N ILE A 617 10.23 23.52 2.16
CA ILE A 617 9.82 23.76 0.76
C ILE A 617 9.82 22.43 0.01
N ASP A 618 8.66 22.07 -0.55
CA ASP A 618 8.45 20.86 -1.34
C ASP A 618 8.25 21.15 -2.84
N ASP A 619 8.16 20.08 -3.65
CA ASP A 619 7.93 20.18 -5.09
C ASP A 619 6.66 20.97 -5.42
N ARG A 620 5.60 20.78 -4.61
CA ARG A 620 4.31 21.47 -4.80
C ARG A 620 4.47 22.97 -4.66
N THR A 621 5.23 23.42 -3.66
CA THR A 621 5.49 24.84 -3.42
C THR A 621 6.22 25.48 -4.60
N ILE A 622 7.25 24.81 -5.13
CA ILE A 622 7.99 25.30 -6.30
C ILE A 622 7.08 25.33 -7.55
N GLN A 623 6.34 24.25 -7.80
CA GLN A 623 5.40 24.18 -8.94
C GLN A 623 4.29 25.24 -8.86
N PHE A 624 3.83 25.56 -7.65
CA PHE A 624 2.91 26.68 -7.45
C PHE A 624 3.54 28.00 -7.89
N LEU A 625 4.79 28.28 -7.51
CA LEU A 625 5.51 29.49 -7.94
C LEU A 625 5.76 29.51 -9.45
N GLU A 626 6.15 28.37 -10.04
CA GLU A 626 6.28 28.21 -11.51
C GLU A 626 4.95 28.52 -12.22
N SER A 627 3.81 28.10 -11.65
CA SER A 627 2.49 28.42 -12.22
C SER A 627 2.13 29.91 -12.15
N CYS A 628 2.75 30.66 -11.24
CA CYS A 628 2.57 32.12 -11.12
C CYS A 628 3.58 32.90 -11.99
N ARG A 629 4.76 32.31 -12.24
CA ARG A 629 5.87 32.90 -13.01
C ARG A 629 6.34 31.92 -14.09
N PRO A 630 5.52 31.70 -15.13
CA PRO A 630 5.90 30.80 -16.22
C PRO A 630 7.21 31.28 -16.86
N ASP A 631 8.06 30.33 -17.25
CA ASP A 631 9.35 30.54 -17.92
C ASP A 631 10.45 31.28 -17.11
N GLU A 632 10.16 31.73 -15.88
CA GLU A 632 11.17 32.34 -15.01
C GLU A 632 12.01 31.26 -14.30
N ARG A 633 13.34 31.44 -14.30
CA ARG A 633 14.23 30.63 -13.46
C ARG A 633 14.30 31.19 -12.05
N LEU A 634 13.60 30.55 -11.13
CA LEU A 634 13.63 30.91 -9.70
C LEU A 634 15.05 30.80 -9.11
N ARG A 635 15.37 31.67 -8.16
CA ARG A 635 16.63 31.62 -7.38
C ARG A 635 16.39 30.91 -6.06
N VAL A 636 16.77 29.64 -5.97
CA VAL A 636 16.61 28.80 -4.78
C VAL A 636 17.86 28.90 -3.92
N ILE A 637 17.75 29.56 -2.78
CA ILE A 637 18.81 29.64 -1.76
C ILE A 637 18.52 28.60 -0.69
N ASP A 638 19.38 27.60 -0.64
CA ASP A 638 19.34 26.51 0.31
C ASP A 638 20.36 26.75 1.43
N ALA A 639 19.89 27.28 2.56
CA ALA A 639 20.71 27.59 3.73
C ALA A 639 20.75 26.38 4.69
N ASP A 640 21.78 25.54 4.57
CA ASP A 640 22.03 24.40 5.45
C ASP A 640 22.82 24.83 6.70
N ILE A 641 22.11 25.45 7.64
CA ILE A 641 22.71 26.01 8.86
C ILE A 641 22.79 24.91 9.91
N GLN A 642 24.02 24.52 10.25
CA GLN A 642 24.27 23.56 11.33
C GLN A 642 23.79 24.13 12.68
N PRO A 643 23.16 23.31 13.53
CA PRO A 643 22.72 23.77 14.85
C PRO A 643 23.94 24.15 15.71
N VAL A 644 23.80 25.23 16.48
CA VAL A 644 24.87 25.77 17.35
C VAL A 644 25.25 24.80 18.48
N GLN A 645 24.33 23.92 18.87
CA GLN A 645 24.51 22.90 19.90
C GLN A 645 24.02 21.54 19.37
N GLU A 646 24.64 20.45 19.84
CA GLU A 646 24.17 19.09 19.55
C GLU A 646 22.74 18.91 20.06
N GLN A 647 21.93 18.22 19.26
CA GLN A 647 20.50 18.04 19.50
C GLN A 647 20.18 16.55 19.53
N GLU A 648 19.57 16.09 20.61
CA GLU A 648 19.23 14.69 20.82
C GLU A 648 17.71 14.49 20.92
N ALA A 649 17.20 13.44 20.28
CA ALA A 649 15.80 13.08 20.34
C ALA A 649 15.66 11.61 20.73
N GLU A 650 15.01 11.35 21.86
CA GLU A 650 14.60 10.01 22.25
C GLU A 650 13.25 9.69 21.60
N PHE A 651 13.11 8.52 20.98
CA PHE A 651 11.94 8.18 20.18
C PHE A 651 11.34 6.83 20.59
N GLY A 652 10.10 6.86 21.09
CA GLY A 652 9.33 5.69 21.50
C GLY A 652 8.11 5.45 20.61
N PHE A 653 7.72 4.18 20.45
CA PHE A 653 6.51 3.81 19.72
C PHE A 653 5.60 2.92 20.55
N GLY A 654 4.29 3.22 20.53
CA GLY A 654 3.25 2.40 21.13
C GLY A 654 2.83 2.84 22.53
N PRO A 655 1.91 2.09 23.15
CA PRO A 655 1.33 2.44 24.45
C PRO A 655 2.33 2.33 25.60
N GLU A 656 3.27 1.40 25.54
CA GLU A 656 4.31 1.21 26.58
C GLU A 656 5.23 2.43 26.66
N ALA A 657 5.73 2.91 25.51
CA ALA A 657 6.51 4.15 25.43
C ALA A 657 5.72 5.36 25.97
N LEU A 658 4.43 5.44 25.67
CA LEU A 658 3.57 6.52 26.17
C LEU A 658 3.46 6.50 27.70
N HIS A 659 3.23 5.33 28.29
CA HIS A 659 3.12 5.20 29.75
C HIS A 659 4.46 5.49 30.43
N HIS A 660 5.57 5.05 29.85
CA HIS A 660 6.91 5.37 30.35
C HIS A 660 7.15 6.89 30.35
N THR A 661 6.89 7.56 29.22
CA THR A 661 7.02 9.02 29.11
C THR A 661 6.10 9.78 30.06
N TYR A 662 4.90 9.27 30.35
CA TYR A 662 4.06 9.86 31.39
C TYR A 662 4.66 9.73 32.79
N GLY A 663 5.30 8.60 33.11
CA GLY A 663 6.06 8.44 34.35
C GLY A 663 7.20 9.46 34.45
N ASP A 664 7.98 9.62 33.37
CA ASP A 664 9.08 10.59 33.29
C ASP A 664 8.60 12.02 33.52
N MET A 665 7.49 12.43 32.89
CA MET A 665 6.93 13.77 33.07
C MET A 665 6.56 14.04 34.54
N LEU A 666 5.92 13.07 35.20
CA LEU A 666 5.53 13.19 36.60
C LEU A 666 6.76 13.29 37.52
N ALA A 667 7.78 12.47 37.26
CA ALA A 667 9.04 12.50 37.99
C ALA A 667 9.77 13.85 37.82
N GLU A 668 9.90 14.35 36.58
CA GLU A 668 10.54 15.63 36.31
C GLU A 668 9.80 16.81 36.98
N LEU A 669 8.47 16.80 36.98
CA LEU A 669 7.68 17.82 37.69
C LEU A 669 7.79 17.71 39.22
N ALA A 670 7.90 16.49 39.76
CA ALA A 670 8.14 16.27 41.19
C ALA A 670 9.49 16.88 41.60
N ASP A 671 10.52 16.69 40.78
CA ASP A 671 11.87 17.26 40.95
C ASP A 671 11.94 18.78 40.72
N GLY A 672 10.82 19.43 40.40
CA GLY A 672 10.73 20.89 40.21
C GLY A 672 11.22 21.37 38.84
N ARG A 673 11.46 20.45 37.89
CA ARG A 673 11.69 20.82 36.49
C ARG A 673 10.40 21.31 35.85
N ARG A 674 10.55 21.96 34.70
CA ARG A 674 9.44 22.53 33.92
C ARG A 674 9.43 22.01 32.52
N LEU A 675 8.24 21.69 32.03
CA LEU A 675 8.05 20.89 30.82
C LEU A 675 7.21 21.60 29.78
N TRP A 676 7.50 21.33 28.51
CA TRP A 676 6.63 21.70 27.40
C TRP A 676 6.16 20.43 26.70
N VAL A 677 4.86 20.27 26.50
CA VAL A 677 4.27 19.08 25.88
C VAL A 677 3.47 19.47 24.65
N ALA A 678 3.92 19.02 23.49
CA ALA A 678 3.25 19.16 22.21
C ALA A 678 2.47 17.87 21.89
N CYS A 679 1.15 17.95 21.90
CA CYS A 679 0.26 16.84 21.60
C CYS A 679 -0.32 16.96 20.19
N GLY A 680 -0.17 15.92 19.36
CA GLY A 680 -0.73 15.87 18.01
C GLY A 680 -2.26 15.92 18.02
N GLU A 681 -2.91 15.38 19.04
CA GLU A 681 -4.37 15.33 19.16
C GLU A 681 -4.90 16.12 20.37
N LYS A 682 -6.08 16.72 20.24
CA LYS A 682 -6.78 17.40 21.35
C LYS A 682 -7.03 16.45 22.53
N SER A 683 -7.51 15.23 22.26
CA SER A 683 -7.78 14.24 23.32
C SER A 683 -6.51 13.88 24.10
N ARG A 684 -5.38 13.77 23.41
CA ARG A 684 -4.07 13.51 24.04
C ARG A 684 -3.59 14.69 24.88
N ALA A 685 -3.84 15.92 24.43
CA ALA A 685 -3.54 17.12 25.22
C ALA A 685 -4.33 17.16 26.53
N ILE A 686 -5.64 16.89 26.48
CA ILE A 686 -6.51 16.84 27.68
C ILE A 686 -6.04 15.72 28.63
N GLU A 687 -5.83 14.51 28.10
CA GLU A 687 -5.34 13.36 28.90
C GLU A 687 -4.03 13.67 29.60
N CYS A 688 -3.07 14.27 28.89
CA CYS A 688 -1.78 14.64 29.45
C CYS A 688 -1.92 15.74 30.51
N ALA A 689 -2.64 16.83 30.23
CA ALA A 689 -2.82 17.92 31.20
C ALA A 689 -3.47 17.43 32.50
N ARG A 690 -4.54 16.63 32.40
CA ARG A 690 -5.22 16.03 33.56
C ARG A 690 -4.30 15.16 34.39
N LEU A 691 -3.41 14.40 33.74
CA LEU A 691 -2.43 13.60 34.45
C LEU A 691 -1.42 14.49 35.21
N LEU A 692 -0.89 15.54 34.58
CA LEU A 692 0.11 16.43 35.19
C LEU A 692 -0.47 17.31 36.31
N GLU A 693 -1.76 17.64 36.25
CA GLU A 693 -2.49 18.36 37.31
C GLU A 693 -2.46 17.60 38.64
N THR A 694 -2.34 16.26 38.62
CA THR A 694 -2.27 15.43 39.84
C THR A 694 -1.05 15.70 40.71
N CYS A 695 0.02 16.30 40.15
CA CYS A 695 1.22 16.70 40.90
C CYS A 695 1.03 17.98 41.72
N GLY A 696 -0.12 18.67 41.62
CA GLY A 696 -0.34 19.97 42.27
C GLY A 696 0.50 21.11 41.67
N ARG A 697 1.04 20.93 40.46
CA ARG A 697 1.81 21.94 39.71
C ARG A 697 0.89 22.79 38.83
N ARG A 698 1.35 23.97 38.41
CA ARG A 698 0.57 24.85 37.51
C ARG A 698 0.71 24.37 36.07
N VAL A 699 -0.36 23.82 35.51
CA VAL A 699 -0.40 23.30 34.14
C VAL A 699 -1.30 24.19 33.28
N LEU A 700 -0.79 24.67 32.15
CA LEU A 700 -1.60 25.36 31.14
C LEU A 700 -1.98 24.38 30.02
N LEU A 701 -3.28 24.20 29.78
CA LEU A 701 -3.79 23.45 28.63
C LEU A 701 -4.18 24.41 27.50
N VAL A 702 -3.66 24.19 26.29
CA VAL A 702 -3.94 25.01 25.09
C VAL A 702 -4.51 24.14 23.97
N HIS A 703 -5.79 24.28 23.63
CA HIS A 703 -6.42 23.58 22.52
C HIS A 703 -7.47 24.43 21.79
N SER A 704 -8.19 23.84 20.83
CA SER A 704 -9.12 24.59 19.97
C SER A 704 -10.34 25.08 20.73
N ASP A 705 -10.83 24.25 21.64
CA ASP A 705 -12.12 24.50 22.26
C ASP A 705 -11.98 25.54 23.37
N ASN A 706 -10.86 25.65 24.08
CA ASN A 706 -10.71 26.63 25.15
C ASN A 706 -10.29 28.03 24.66
N ALA A 707 -10.35 28.33 23.35
CA ALA A 707 -9.88 29.60 22.76
C ALA A 707 -10.51 30.86 23.40
N GLY A 708 -11.68 30.72 24.02
CA GLY A 708 -12.36 31.78 24.78
C GLY A 708 -11.96 31.90 26.25
N ASN A 709 -11.14 30.98 26.78
CA ASN A 709 -10.67 31.01 28.16
C ASN A 709 -9.65 32.14 28.32
N ARG A 710 -9.78 32.88 29.43
CA ARG A 710 -8.93 34.02 29.74
C ARG A 710 -7.45 33.66 29.74
N GLU A 711 -7.07 32.55 30.38
CA GLU A 711 -5.69 32.08 30.47
C GLU A 711 -5.06 31.81 29.10
N GLN A 712 -5.79 31.13 28.20
CA GLN A 712 -5.29 30.86 26.85
C GLN A 712 -5.21 32.14 26.02
N SER A 713 -6.21 33.02 26.10
CA SER A 713 -6.21 34.28 25.36
C SER A 713 -5.05 35.17 25.77
N GLU A 714 -4.81 35.32 27.08
CA GLU A 714 -3.66 36.05 27.61
C GLU A 714 -2.34 35.38 27.19
N PHE A 715 -2.26 34.05 27.25
CA PHE A 715 -1.10 33.31 26.78
C PHE A 715 -0.80 33.55 25.30
N LEU A 716 -1.79 33.40 24.41
CA LEU A 716 -1.59 33.57 22.97
C LEU A 716 -1.25 35.00 22.57
N ALA A 717 -1.67 35.99 23.36
CA ALA A 717 -1.30 37.40 23.14
C ALA A 717 0.18 37.69 23.44
N ALA A 718 0.79 36.97 24.39
CA ALA A 718 2.21 37.12 24.72
C ALA A 718 2.85 35.79 25.16
N PRO A 719 3.02 34.80 24.25
CA PRO A 719 3.38 33.42 24.61
C PRO A 719 4.69 33.31 25.37
N ASP A 720 5.72 34.03 24.92
CA ASP A 720 7.05 34.03 25.54
C ASP A 720 7.02 34.53 27.00
N ARG A 721 6.28 35.61 27.26
CA ARG A 721 6.14 36.15 28.61
C ARG A 721 5.26 35.29 29.50
N MET A 722 4.09 34.90 28.99
CA MET A 722 3.05 34.24 29.79
C MET A 722 3.34 32.78 30.08
N SER A 723 4.14 32.09 29.25
CA SER A 723 4.55 30.70 29.50
C SER A 723 5.29 30.51 30.84
N ARG A 724 5.90 31.58 31.37
CA ARG A 724 6.62 31.61 32.65
C ARG A 724 5.73 31.52 33.89
N LEU A 725 4.41 31.63 33.73
CA LEU A 725 3.48 31.48 34.85
C LEU A 725 3.18 30.00 35.18
N TYR A 726 3.65 29.08 34.33
CA TYR A 726 3.30 27.67 34.41
C TYR A 726 4.55 26.80 34.54
N ASP A 727 4.37 25.69 35.24
CA ASP A 727 5.41 24.67 35.42
C ASP A 727 5.35 23.66 34.26
N ALA A 728 4.15 23.45 33.68
CA ALA A 728 3.98 22.72 32.43
C ALA A 728 3.04 23.46 31.47
N VAL A 729 3.37 23.44 30.17
CA VAL A 729 2.45 23.88 29.11
C VAL A 729 2.16 22.68 28.20
N VAL A 730 0.90 22.29 28.11
CA VAL A 730 0.41 21.19 27.28
C VAL A 730 -0.45 21.76 26.16
N ALA A 731 -0.04 21.54 24.92
CA ALA A 731 -0.67 22.20 23.79
C ALA A 731 -0.95 21.24 22.63
N SER A 732 -2.16 21.38 22.05
CA SER A 732 -2.58 20.66 20.85
C SER A 732 -2.12 21.39 19.57
N PRO A 733 -2.49 20.95 18.35
CA PRO A 733 -2.06 21.60 17.10
C PRO A 733 -2.51 23.05 16.91
N VAL A 734 -3.25 23.64 17.85
CA VAL A 734 -3.57 25.08 17.82
C VAL A 734 -2.30 25.94 17.78
N ILE A 735 -1.23 25.50 18.45
CA ILE A 735 0.07 26.16 18.47
C ILE A 735 1.01 25.67 17.34
N SER A 736 0.49 24.95 16.35
CA SER A 736 1.31 24.41 15.25
C SER A 736 2.07 25.49 14.50
N SER A 737 1.59 26.74 14.56
CA SER A 737 2.20 27.97 14.02
C SER A 737 1.95 29.15 14.98
N GLY A 738 2.79 30.19 14.95
CA GLY A 738 2.52 31.46 15.65
C GLY A 738 2.87 31.54 17.12
N VAL A 739 3.68 30.60 17.63
CA VAL A 739 4.28 30.69 18.96
C VAL A 739 5.79 30.54 18.82
N SER A 740 6.56 31.44 19.46
CA SER A 740 8.02 31.32 19.61
C SER A 740 8.36 31.59 21.06
N ILE A 741 9.04 30.64 21.71
CA ILE A 741 9.48 30.75 23.10
C ILE A 741 11.02 30.77 23.11
N GLU A 742 11.57 31.91 23.50
CA GLU A 742 13.00 32.22 23.47
C GLU A 742 13.54 32.65 24.84
N HIS A 743 12.74 33.32 25.67
CA HIS A 743 13.09 33.76 27.03
C HIS A 743 14.46 34.48 27.14
N ARG A 744 14.78 35.34 26.17
CA ARG A 744 16.09 36.03 26.09
C ARG A 744 16.42 36.87 27.33
N ASP A 745 15.40 37.32 28.05
CA ASP A 745 15.53 38.20 29.23
C ASP A 745 15.89 37.44 30.52
N VAL A 746 16.03 36.11 30.46
CA VAL A 746 16.28 35.25 31.63
C VAL A 746 17.67 34.63 31.50
N GLY A 747 18.50 34.71 32.55
CA GLY A 747 19.86 34.16 32.58
C GLY A 747 19.95 32.63 32.65
N GLY A 748 19.03 31.89 32.00
CA GLY A 748 18.96 30.43 32.00
C GLY A 748 17.72 29.86 31.31
N ALA A 749 17.68 28.54 31.10
CA ALA A 749 16.55 27.85 30.48
C ALA A 749 15.35 27.75 31.45
N TRP A 750 14.15 28.17 31.01
CA TRP A 750 12.93 28.03 31.82
C TRP A 750 12.34 26.63 31.72
N PHE A 751 12.16 26.14 30.49
CA PHE A 751 11.75 24.77 30.18
C PHE A 751 12.99 23.89 30.03
N HIS A 752 12.93 22.69 30.60
CA HIS A 752 14.09 21.80 30.66
C HIS A 752 14.03 20.71 29.59
N ARG A 753 12.82 20.31 29.19
CA ARG A 753 12.58 19.26 28.19
C ARG A 753 11.30 19.53 27.41
N VAL A 754 11.31 19.18 26.13
CA VAL A 754 10.12 19.20 25.27
C VAL A 754 9.70 17.77 24.96
N PHE A 755 8.43 17.48 25.18
CA PHE A 755 7.80 16.21 24.85
C PHE A 755 6.88 16.37 23.65
N VAL A 756 6.87 15.38 22.77
CA VAL A 756 6.00 15.33 21.59
C VAL A 756 5.20 14.03 21.62
N LEU A 757 3.88 14.13 21.80
CA LEU A 757 2.98 12.98 21.87
C LEU A 757 2.04 13.01 20.67
N ALA A 758 2.15 12.08 19.72
CA ALA A 758 1.29 12.10 18.53
C ALA A 758 0.91 10.70 18.03
N SER A 759 -0.11 10.59 17.16
CA SER A 759 -0.42 9.34 16.45
C SER A 759 -0.50 9.50 14.93
N GLY A 760 -0.33 10.72 14.41
CA GLY A 760 -0.61 11.03 13.01
C GLY A 760 -2.10 11.01 12.68
N ALA A 761 -2.99 11.09 13.68
CA ALA A 761 -4.43 11.12 13.42
C ALA A 761 -4.89 12.48 12.87
N THR A 762 -4.22 13.57 13.26
CA THR A 762 -4.63 14.97 13.00
C THR A 762 -3.52 15.79 12.35
N VAL A 763 -2.27 15.54 12.72
CA VAL A 763 -1.09 16.29 12.25
C VAL A 763 -0.24 15.45 11.31
N THR A 764 0.48 16.10 10.39
CA THR A 764 1.55 15.45 9.61
C THR A 764 2.86 15.42 10.42
N PRO A 765 3.86 14.61 10.03
CA PRO A 765 5.18 14.64 10.64
C PRO A 765 5.82 16.03 10.61
N ALA A 766 5.64 16.79 9.53
CA ALA A 766 6.11 18.16 9.42
C ALA A 766 5.44 19.08 10.45
N ASP A 767 4.12 18.98 10.63
CA ASP A 767 3.39 19.74 11.66
C ASP A 767 3.90 19.39 13.08
N ALA A 768 4.12 18.10 13.37
CA ALA A 768 4.64 17.65 14.66
C ALA A 768 6.07 18.18 14.93
N MET A 769 6.92 18.20 13.92
CA MET A 769 8.26 18.80 14.01
C MET A 769 8.17 20.31 14.28
N GLN A 770 7.24 21.02 13.65
CA GLN A 770 7.02 22.44 13.93
C GLN A 770 6.57 22.70 15.37
N MET A 771 5.73 21.82 15.92
CA MET A 771 5.28 21.88 17.32
C MET A 771 6.42 21.57 18.31
N ALA A 772 7.30 20.63 17.98
CA ALA A 772 8.46 20.26 18.79
C ALA A 772 9.46 21.42 18.95
N ARG A 773 9.54 22.31 17.96
CA ARG A 773 10.52 23.40 17.89
C ARG A 773 10.06 24.73 18.46
N ARG A 774 8.94 24.79 19.18
CA ARG A 774 8.37 26.06 19.69
C ARG A 774 9.23 26.68 20.80
N VAL A 775 9.84 25.84 21.65
CA VAL A 775 10.85 26.27 22.63
C VAL A 775 12.23 26.17 21.99
N ARG A 776 12.83 27.32 21.67
CA ARG A 776 14.00 27.40 20.77
C ARG A 776 15.31 26.95 21.40
N TYR A 777 15.45 27.10 22.71
CA TYR A 777 16.70 26.86 23.44
C TYR A 777 16.87 25.43 23.97
N VAL A 778 15.84 24.58 23.91
CA VAL A 778 15.90 23.22 24.45
C VAL A 778 16.58 22.27 23.44
N PRO A 779 17.72 21.63 23.80
CA PRO A 779 18.47 20.72 22.90
C PRO A 779 17.96 19.28 22.89
N SER A 780 17.02 18.92 23.78
CA SER A 780 16.57 17.54 23.96
C SER A 780 15.06 17.37 23.75
N LEU A 781 14.68 16.35 22.97
CA LEU A 781 13.29 15.95 22.73
C LEU A 781 13.02 14.56 23.26
N SER A 782 11.81 14.35 23.79
CA SER A 782 11.22 13.02 23.98
C SER A 782 9.98 12.89 23.11
N VAL A 783 10.04 12.02 22.11
CA VAL A 783 9.03 11.86 21.07
C VAL A 783 8.38 10.50 21.23
N VAL A 784 7.06 10.49 21.43
CA VAL A 784 6.28 9.26 21.48
C VAL A 784 5.22 9.27 20.39
N VAL A 785 5.24 8.20 19.59
CA VAL A 785 4.26 7.97 18.55
C VAL A 785 3.38 6.77 18.87
N THR A 786 2.07 6.93 18.78
CA THR A 786 1.09 5.82 18.91
C THR A 786 0.46 5.47 17.56
N ALA A 787 -0.10 4.27 17.43
CA ALA A 787 -0.72 3.85 16.17
C ALA A 787 -2.04 4.61 15.90
N SER A 788 -2.31 4.90 14.62
CA SER A 788 -3.57 5.47 14.14
C SER A 788 -4.26 4.49 13.20
N ASN A 789 -5.57 4.35 13.36
CA ASN A 789 -6.43 3.55 12.46
C ASN A 789 -7.06 4.41 11.35
N ARG A 790 -6.65 5.68 11.22
CA ARG A 790 -7.19 6.59 10.21
C ARG A 790 -6.69 6.17 8.82
N SER A 791 -7.62 5.94 7.90
CA SER A 791 -7.33 5.70 6.49
C SER A 791 -7.91 6.84 5.66
N GLU A 792 -7.11 7.40 4.77
CA GLU A 792 -7.49 8.50 3.87
C GLU A 792 -7.10 8.15 2.44
N ILE A 793 -7.68 8.87 1.47
CA ILE A 793 -7.35 8.67 0.06
C ILE A 793 -6.00 9.33 -0.18
N ASP A 794 -5.04 8.56 -0.67
CA ASP A 794 -3.65 8.98 -0.78
C ASP A 794 -3.19 9.24 -2.22
N SER A 795 -4.17 9.38 -3.13
CA SER A 795 -3.98 9.73 -4.54
C SER A 795 -4.91 10.87 -4.94
N ALA A 796 -4.33 11.96 -5.47
CA ALA A 796 -5.08 13.12 -5.94
C ALA A 796 -5.99 12.75 -7.13
N GLU A 797 -5.48 11.94 -8.06
CA GLU A 797 -6.25 11.42 -9.20
C GLU A 797 -7.48 10.63 -8.74
N ALA A 798 -7.34 9.79 -7.71
CA ALA A 798 -8.46 9.03 -7.16
C ALA A 798 -9.51 9.91 -6.48
N ILE A 799 -9.09 11.00 -5.82
CA ILE A 799 -9.99 12.01 -5.25
C ILE A 799 -10.76 12.71 -6.37
N LEU A 800 -10.04 13.24 -7.37
CA LEU A 800 -10.63 14.01 -8.48
C LEU A 800 -11.58 13.14 -9.31
N SER A 801 -11.17 11.93 -9.68
CA SER A 801 -12.02 10.97 -10.41
C SER A 801 -13.32 10.68 -9.66
N GLY A 802 -13.23 10.40 -8.35
CA GLY A 802 -14.41 10.16 -7.51
C GLY A 802 -15.31 11.38 -7.36
N LEU A 803 -14.74 12.59 -7.24
CA LEU A 803 -15.50 13.85 -7.18
C LEU A 803 -16.19 14.18 -8.50
N SER A 804 -15.50 14.04 -9.63
CA SER A 804 -16.04 14.24 -10.99
C SER A 804 -17.19 13.28 -11.27
N GLU A 805 -17.04 12.00 -10.92
CA GLU A 805 -18.11 11.01 -11.06
C GLU A 805 -19.31 11.36 -10.15
N ALA A 806 -19.05 11.80 -8.91
CA ALA A 806 -20.11 12.24 -8.01
C ALA A 806 -20.86 13.47 -8.55
N ALA A 807 -20.14 14.45 -9.11
CA ALA A 807 -20.71 15.64 -9.74
C ALA A 807 -21.58 15.30 -10.97
N SER A 808 -21.13 14.36 -11.80
CA SER A 808 -21.92 13.85 -12.92
C SER A 808 -23.22 13.21 -12.45
N LEU A 809 -23.20 12.42 -11.37
CA LEU A 809 -24.40 11.82 -10.77
C LEU A 809 -25.35 12.85 -10.14
N GLU A 810 -24.85 14.01 -9.71
CA GLU A 810 -25.67 15.14 -9.29
C GLU A 810 -26.30 15.89 -10.47
N GLY A 811 -25.84 15.67 -11.71
CA GLY A 811 -26.24 16.41 -12.90
C GLY A 811 -25.47 17.73 -13.09
N ARG A 812 -24.25 17.80 -12.57
CA ARG A 812 -23.36 18.98 -12.67
C ARG A 812 -22.23 18.73 -13.66
N ALA A 813 -21.57 19.82 -14.05
CA ALA A 813 -20.32 19.75 -14.79
C ALA A 813 -19.28 18.95 -13.96
N PRO A 814 -18.70 17.87 -14.51
CA PRO A 814 -17.78 17.02 -13.78
C PRO A 814 -16.34 17.56 -13.76
N THR A 815 -16.08 18.68 -14.43
CA THR A 815 -14.72 19.24 -14.58
C THR A 815 -14.24 19.85 -13.26
N PRO A 816 -13.15 19.34 -12.66
CA PRO A 816 -12.56 19.95 -11.48
C PRO A 816 -11.98 21.34 -11.77
N THR A 817 -12.04 22.24 -10.79
CA THR A 817 -11.35 23.54 -10.87
C THR A 817 -9.86 23.40 -10.56
N ASP A 818 -9.06 24.44 -10.85
CA ASP A 818 -7.67 24.51 -10.41
C ASP A 818 -7.52 24.36 -8.89
N LEU A 819 -8.47 24.92 -8.13
CA LEU A 819 -8.50 24.78 -6.68
C LEU A 819 -8.80 23.34 -6.28
N ASP A 820 -9.73 22.64 -6.94
CA ASP A 820 -9.98 21.21 -6.69
C ASP A 820 -8.71 20.38 -6.89
N GLY A 821 -7.95 20.64 -7.96
CA GLY A 821 -6.67 19.98 -8.24
C GLY A 821 -5.66 20.19 -7.10
N LEU A 822 -5.43 21.45 -6.71
CA LEU A 822 -4.51 21.80 -5.63
C LEU A 822 -4.93 21.18 -4.29
N VAL A 823 -6.22 21.21 -3.95
CA VAL A 823 -6.76 20.64 -2.71
C VAL A 823 -6.58 19.12 -2.71
N ALA A 824 -6.88 18.44 -3.82
CA ALA A 824 -6.68 17.00 -3.93
C ALA A 824 -5.20 16.62 -3.76
N ASP A 825 -4.27 17.40 -4.32
CA ASP A 825 -2.84 17.19 -4.14
C ASP A 825 -2.40 17.37 -2.69
N ILE A 826 -2.88 18.42 -2.02
CA ILE A 826 -2.63 18.68 -0.59
C ILE A 826 -3.14 17.53 0.26
N GLU A 827 -4.42 17.17 0.13
CA GLU A 827 -5.06 16.12 0.94
C GLU A 827 -4.40 14.76 0.74
N ALA A 828 -4.09 14.40 -0.52
CA ALA A 828 -3.41 13.14 -0.82
C ALA A 828 -1.97 13.11 -0.29
N GLY A 829 -1.23 14.22 -0.41
CA GLY A 829 0.13 14.33 0.15
C GLY A 829 0.15 14.20 1.67
N ASP A 830 -0.75 14.90 2.33
CA ASP A 830 -0.96 14.83 3.77
C ASP A 830 -1.37 13.43 4.24
N ALA A 831 -2.26 12.75 3.50
CA ALA A 831 -2.67 11.37 3.77
C ALA A 831 -1.48 10.40 3.67
N ARG A 832 -0.61 10.53 2.65
CA ARG A 832 0.62 9.72 2.52
C ARG A 832 1.54 9.93 3.71
N GLN A 833 1.74 11.17 4.14
CA GLN A 833 2.58 11.49 5.29
C GLN A 833 2.02 10.92 6.61
N ARG A 834 0.70 11.00 6.82
CA ARG A 834 0.05 10.42 8.01
C ARG A 834 0.07 8.89 8.02
N ALA A 835 -0.01 8.25 6.85
CA ALA A 835 0.03 6.80 6.73
C ALA A 835 1.34 6.18 7.23
N ASP A 836 2.46 6.90 7.08
CA ASP A 836 3.78 6.52 7.59
C ASP A 836 4.33 7.52 8.61
N PHE A 837 3.47 7.96 9.53
CA PHE A 837 3.78 9.07 10.43
C PHE A 837 5.04 8.82 11.30
N ALA A 838 5.18 7.62 11.88
CA ALA A 838 6.27 7.31 12.80
C ALA A 838 7.64 7.31 12.09
N GLY A 839 7.74 6.62 10.94
CA GLY A 839 8.97 6.64 10.14
C GLY A 839 9.24 8.03 9.58
N GLY A 840 8.20 8.70 9.07
CA GLY A 840 8.29 10.06 8.57
C GLY A 840 8.85 11.04 9.58
N LEU A 841 8.33 11.06 10.82
CA LEU A 841 8.80 11.97 11.87
C LEU A 841 10.24 11.68 12.26
N TRP A 842 10.63 10.40 12.37
CA TRP A 842 12.01 10.01 12.64
C TRP A 842 12.97 10.59 11.60
N TRP A 843 12.71 10.36 10.30
CA TRP A 843 13.59 10.82 9.24
C TRP A 843 13.60 12.34 9.09
N LEU A 844 12.49 13.02 9.39
CA LEU A 844 12.47 14.49 9.42
C LEU A 844 13.31 15.05 10.57
N LEU A 845 13.30 14.42 11.74
CA LEU A 845 14.18 14.80 12.86
C LEU A 845 15.65 14.63 12.47
N GLU A 846 16.04 13.48 11.90
CA GLU A 846 17.40 13.28 11.37
C GLU A 846 17.78 14.34 10.33
N ALA A 847 16.89 14.61 9.37
CA ALA A 847 17.12 15.60 8.32
C ALA A 847 17.19 17.04 8.83
N ALA A 848 16.73 17.28 10.06
CA ALA A 848 16.80 18.55 10.77
C ALA A 848 17.98 18.64 11.74
N GLY A 849 18.88 17.65 11.75
CA GLY A 849 20.11 17.64 12.54
C GLY A 849 19.99 17.00 13.93
N TRP A 850 18.89 16.30 14.24
CA TRP A 850 18.74 15.60 15.51
C TRP A 850 19.41 14.23 15.47
N ALA A 851 20.17 13.90 16.52
CA ALA A 851 20.59 12.54 16.81
C ALA A 851 19.41 11.77 17.43
N VAL A 852 18.66 11.04 16.60
CA VAL A 852 17.48 10.28 17.03
C VAL A 852 17.90 8.90 17.55
N ARG A 853 17.50 8.56 18.78
CA ARG A 853 17.79 7.27 19.42
C ARG A 853 16.49 6.60 19.88
N PRO A 854 16.40 5.25 19.84
CA PRO A 854 15.25 4.54 20.40
C PRO A 854 15.13 4.79 21.91
N MET A 855 13.89 4.98 22.36
CA MET A 855 13.55 5.16 23.78
C MET A 855 13.85 3.91 24.60
N GLN A 856 14.50 4.10 25.75
CA GLN A 856 14.76 3.01 26.69
C GLN A 856 13.59 2.89 27.66
N ILE A 857 12.67 1.96 27.37
CA ILE A 857 11.46 1.78 28.18
C ILE A 857 11.83 0.98 29.45
N GLY A 858 11.79 1.66 30.60
CA GLY A 858 11.89 1.04 31.92
C GLY A 858 10.52 0.77 32.56
N ASP A 859 10.53 0.26 33.79
CA ASP A 859 9.30 0.11 34.60
C ASP A 859 8.64 1.48 34.82
N SER A 860 7.40 1.64 34.35
CA SER A 860 6.65 2.89 34.51
C SER A 860 5.83 2.89 35.79
N ALA A 861 5.87 4.00 36.52
CA ALA A 861 4.94 4.29 37.62
C ALA A 861 3.48 4.43 37.13
N VAL A 862 3.27 4.64 35.82
CA VAL A 862 1.96 4.80 35.20
C VAL A 862 1.55 3.49 34.52
N SER A 863 0.53 2.82 35.07
CA SER A 863 0.01 1.58 34.51
C SER A 863 -1.05 1.80 33.42
N ALA A 864 -1.25 0.80 32.56
CA ALA A 864 -2.32 0.81 31.57
C ALA A 864 -3.72 0.88 32.20
N GLU A 865 -3.89 0.31 33.40
CA GLU A 865 -5.14 0.34 34.16
C GLU A 865 -5.42 1.74 34.71
N SER A 866 -4.41 2.40 35.28
CA SER A 866 -4.50 3.79 35.75
C SER A 866 -4.89 4.73 34.60
N MET A 867 -4.30 4.58 33.42
CA MET A 867 -4.64 5.38 32.25
C MET A 867 -6.06 5.09 31.72
N LYS A 868 -6.53 3.85 31.82
CA LYS A 868 -7.90 3.50 31.44
C LYS A 868 -8.92 4.16 32.37
N LEU A 869 -8.65 4.18 33.68
CA LEU A 869 -9.47 4.86 34.68
C LEU A 869 -9.50 6.37 34.42
N LEU A 870 -8.35 7.01 34.23
CA LEU A 870 -8.25 8.44 33.92
C LEU A 870 -9.09 8.82 32.68
N ARG A 871 -8.99 8.04 31.59
CA ARG A 871 -9.80 8.27 30.38
C ARG A 871 -11.30 8.09 30.64
N ALA A 872 -11.69 7.13 31.48
CA ALA A 872 -13.09 6.93 31.85
C ALA A 872 -13.62 8.11 32.65
N ASP A 873 -12.82 8.67 33.57
CA ASP A 873 -13.19 9.83 34.37
C ASP A 873 -13.28 11.11 33.53
N ILE A 874 -12.33 11.36 32.63
CA ILE A 874 -12.41 12.49 31.67
C ILE A 874 -13.68 12.38 30.81
N ASN A 875 -13.99 11.18 30.30
CA ASN A 875 -15.21 10.97 29.52
C ASN A 875 -16.47 11.19 30.37
N ARG A 876 -16.47 10.76 31.63
CA ARG A 876 -17.59 10.96 32.55
C ARG A 876 -17.81 12.44 32.83
N GLU A 877 -16.77 13.18 33.20
CA GLU A 877 -16.84 14.64 33.41
C GLU A 877 -17.40 15.37 32.19
N GLN A 878 -16.95 15.02 30.98
CA GLN A 878 -17.44 15.62 29.74
C GLN A 878 -18.93 15.30 29.51
N ARG A 879 -19.35 14.05 29.77
CA ARG A 879 -20.77 13.65 29.66
C ARG A 879 -21.62 14.36 30.69
N ASP A 880 -21.19 14.40 31.95
CA ASP A 880 -21.89 15.09 33.04
C ASP A 880 -22.03 16.58 32.76
N SER A 881 -20.97 17.23 32.24
CA SER A 881 -21.00 18.63 31.82
C SER A 881 -22.01 18.87 30.69
N LEU A 882 -22.10 17.98 29.69
CA LEU A 882 -23.10 18.07 28.62
C LEU A 882 -24.53 17.83 29.12
N LEU A 883 -24.71 16.93 30.09
CA LEU A 883 -26.01 16.64 30.70
C LEU A 883 -26.48 17.78 31.62
N ALA A 884 -25.56 18.44 32.33
CA ALA A 884 -25.83 19.58 33.20
C ALA A 884 -25.92 20.92 32.45
N ALA A 885 -25.38 21.01 31.23
CA ALA A 885 -25.43 22.24 30.44
C ALA A 885 -26.88 22.66 30.15
N ARG A 886 -27.12 23.98 30.18
CA ARG A 886 -28.45 24.56 29.89
C ARG A 886 -28.90 24.26 28.46
N ASP A 887 -30.20 24.09 28.28
CA ASP A 887 -30.81 24.04 26.96
C ASP A 887 -30.78 25.42 26.30
N LEU A 888 -30.41 25.47 25.01
CA LEU A 888 -30.44 26.70 24.22
C LEU A 888 -31.52 26.62 23.15
N THR A 889 -32.24 27.72 22.96
CA THR A 889 -33.03 27.94 21.75
C THR A 889 -32.12 28.17 20.54
N ASP A 890 -32.64 28.01 19.32
CA ASP A 890 -31.86 28.27 18.09
C ASP A 890 -31.35 29.72 18.00
N PHE A 891 -32.13 30.68 18.53
CA PHE A 891 -31.75 32.09 18.58
C PHE A 891 -30.59 32.32 19.57
N GLU A 892 -30.70 31.78 20.78
CA GLU A 892 -29.62 31.87 21.78
C GLU A 892 -28.35 31.19 21.29
N ALA A 893 -28.46 30.02 20.66
CA ALA A 893 -27.31 29.33 20.09
C ALA A 893 -26.66 30.13 18.95
N ARG A 894 -27.43 30.87 18.13
CA ARG A 894 -26.87 31.78 17.10
C ARG A 894 -26.16 32.96 17.75
N ARG A 895 -26.82 33.68 18.65
CA ARG A 895 -26.25 34.85 19.36
C ARG A 895 -25.01 34.48 20.16
N LEU A 896 -24.99 33.28 20.75
CA LEU A 896 -23.86 32.78 21.52
C LEU A 896 -22.66 32.50 20.61
N ARG A 897 -22.86 31.91 19.41
CA ARG A 897 -21.78 31.71 18.41
C ARG A 897 -21.16 33.01 17.89
N GLU A 898 -21.89 34.13 17.95
CA GLU A 898 -21.42 35.45 17.52
C GLU A 898 -20.57 36.16 18.59
N ARG A 899 -20.47 35.60 19.81
CA ARG A 899 -19.62 36.18 20.86
C ARG A 899 -18.13 35.96 20.54
N PRO A 900 -17.27 36.96 20.77
CA PRO A 900 -15.83 36.84 20.53
C PRO A 900 -15.13 35.85 21.47
N ALA A 901 -15.70 35.57 22.65
CA ALA A 901 -15.19 34.58 23.60
C ALA A 901 -16.34 33.77 24.22
N LEU A 902 -16.13 32.46 24.35
CA LEU A 902 -17.08 31.48 24.89
C LEU A 902 -16.51 30.81 26.13
N SER A 903 -17.27 30.82 27.23
CA SER A 903 -16.94 30.04 28.45
C SER A 903 -17.12 28.53 28.21
N GLU A 904 -16.53 27.69 29.06
CA GLU A 904 -16.71 26.23 28.98
C GLU A 904 -18.19 25.82 29.09
N ALA A 905 -18.95 26.45 29.97
CA ALA A 905 -20.39 26.24 30.10
C ALA A 905 -21.16 26.64 28.82
N ASP A 906 -20.75 27.74 28.16
CA ASP A 906 -21.36 28.16 26.89
C ASP A 906 -21.04 27.17 25.76
N GLN A 907 -19.83 26.61 25.74
CA GLN A 907 -19.43 25.60 24.75
C GLN A 907 -20.17 24.27 24.95
N ALA A 908 -20.27 23.82 26.20
CA ALA A 908 -21.06 22.65 26.56
C ALA A 908 -22.53 22.84 26.15
N ALA A 909 -23.11 24.02 26.40
CA ALA A 909 -24.48 24.34 25.98
C ALA A 909 -24.64 24.37 24.45
N LEU A 910 -23.67 24.89 23.69
CA LEU A 910 -23.68 24.85 22.22
C LEU A 910 -23.58 23.43 21.67
N LEU A 911 -22.73 22.59 22.26
CA LEU A 911 -22.58 21.20 21.85
C LEU A 911 -23.82 20.39 22.22
N ARG A 912 -24.36 20.58 23.42
CA ARG A 912 -25.65 20.00 23.85
C ARG A 912 -26.77 20.37 22.88
N HIS A 913 -26.94 21.65 22.58
CA HIS A 913 -27.92 22.13 21.61
C HIS A 913 -27.74 21.47 20.23
N ARG A 914 -26.50 21.30 19.77
CA ARG A 914 -26.21 20.58 18.53
C ARG A 914 -26.61 19.10 18.61
N ILE A 915 -26.31 18.40 19.70
CA ILE A 915 -26.66 16.98 19.90
C ILE A 915 -28.18 16.83 19.89
N VAL A 916 -28.90 17.60 20.71
CA VAL A 916 -30.37 17.62 20.78
C VAL A 916 -30.97 17.86 19.39
N ARG A 917 -30.43 18.83 18.64
CA ARG A 917 -30.85 19.11 17.27
C ARG A 917 -30.53 17.96 16.31
N ASP A 918 -29.33 17.39 16.35
CA ASP A 918 -28.92 16.33 15.42
C ASP A 918 -29.68 15.02 15.63
N LEU A 919 -30.06 14.74 16.88
CA LEU A 919 -30.86 13.60 17.30
C LEU A 919 -32.37 13.83 17.15
N GLY A 920 -32.82 15.08 17.00
CA GLY A 920 -34.24 15.44 16.93
C GLY A 920 -34.99 15.19 18.24
N LEU A 921 -34.33 15.35 19.39
CA LEU A 921 -34.94 15.06 20.69
C LEU A 921 -36.02 16.07 21.05
N THR A 922 -37.11 15.58 21.65
CA THR A 922 -38.16 16.38 22.28
C THR A 922 -38.16 16.25 23.81
N GLU A 923 -37.53 15.18 24.29
CA GLU A 923 -37.24 14.83 25.66
C GLU A 923 -35.88 15.38 26.11
N GLN A 924 -35.60 15.30 27.42
CA GLN A 924 -34.30 15.70 27.96
C GLN A 924 -33.18 14.77 27.47
N LEU A 925 -32.00 15.35 27.24
CA LEU A 925 -30.80 14.60 26.89
C LEU A 925 -30.40 13.66 28.04
N CYS A 926 -30.05 12.41 27.71
CA CYS A 926 -29.62 11.39 28.66
C CYS A 926 -28.38 10.64 28.11
N GLU A 927 -27.85 9.70 28.89
CA GLU A 927 -26.66 8.92 28.52
C GLU A 927 -26.82 8.12 27.22
N ASP A 928 -27.96 7.43 27.03
CA ASP A 928 -28.23 6.63 25.83
C ASP A 928 -28.21 7.47 24.55
N HIS A 929 -28.61 8.75 24.66
CA HIS A 929 -28.58 9.70 23.55
C HIS A 929 -27.14 10.08 23.16
N LEU A 930 -26.25 10.24 24.13
CA LEU A 930 -24.82 10.50 23.88
C LEU A 930 -24.16 9.31 23.19
N ASP A 931 -24.52 8.09 23.59
CA ASP A 931 -24.03 6.85 22.97
C ASP A 931 -24.53 6.71 21.53
N ALA A 932 -25.79 7.09 21.26
CA ALA A 932 -26.34 7.12 19.90
C ALA A 932 -25.67 8.19 19.02
N TRP A 933 -25.35 9.36 19.57
CA TRP A 933 -24.68 10.43 18.83
C TRP A 933 -23.25 10.03 18.41
N ASP A 934 -22.56 9.24 19.24
CA ASP A 934 -21.27 8.61 18.96
C ASP A 934 -20.20 9.58 18.42
N ALA A 935 -19.95 10.67 19.16
CA ALA A 935 -19.05 11.74 18.73
C ALA A 935 -19.39 12.35 17.34
N GLY A 936 -20.68 12.29 16.95
CA GLY A 936 -21.18 12.75 15.66
C GLY A 936 -21.11 11.71 14.52
N ARG A 937 -20.68 10.48 14.79
CA ARG A 937 -20.68 9.39 13.79
C ARG A 937 -22.07 8.82 13.55
N GLY A 938 -22.92 8.76 14.59
CA GLY A 938 -24.30 8.27 14.50
C GLY A 938 -25.11 8.98 13.42
N PRO A 939 -25.24 10.32 13.46
CA PRO A 939 -25.94 11.09 12.43
C PRO A 939 -25.50 10.78 10.98
N ARG A 940 -24.20 10.58 10.73
CA ARG A 940 -23.68 10.24 9.40
C ARG A 940 -24.05 8.82 8.98
N ALA A 941 -24.10 7.88 9.92
CA ALA A 941 -24.55 6.52 9.66
C ALA A 941 -26.04 6.49 9.30
N TRP A 942 -26.88 7.28 9.96
CA TRP A 942 -28.32 7.37 9.68
C TRP A 942 -28.61 8.03 8.33
N ASP A 943 -27.82 9.03 7.94
CA ASP A 943 -27.90 9.62 6.59
C ASP A 943 -27.55 8.60 5.50
N ARG A 944 -26.57 7.72 5.76
CA ARG A 944 -26.21 6.62 4.86
C ARG A 944 -27.29 5.53 4.83
N PHE A 945 -27.85 5.19 5.99
CA PHE A 945 -28.98 4.26 6.09
C PHE A 945 -30.19 4.76 5.30
N THR A 946 -30.60 6.02 5.50
CA THR A 946 -31.69 6.67 4.76
C THR A 946 -31.44 6.62 3.24
N ALA A 947 -30.23 6.98 2.80
CA ALA A 947 -29.89 6.93 1.38
C ALA A 947 -29.95 5.52 0.79
N ALA A 948 -29.59 4.50 1.57
CA ALA A 948 -29.58 3.10 1.14
C ALA A 948 -30.98 2.44 1.15
N THR A 949 -31.84 2.77 2.12
CA THR A 949 -33.12 2.06 2.33
C THR A 949 -34.33 2.80 1.78
N THR A 950 -34.38 4.12 1.95
CA THR A 950 -35.52 4.94 1.51
C THR A 950 -35.23 5.71 0.22
N GLY A 951 -33.96 5.71 -0.22
CA GLY A 951 -33.54 6.43 -1.41
C GLY A 951 -33.60 7.95 -1.25
N THR A 952 -33.50 8.44 -0.01
CA THR A 952 -33.65 9.85 0.32
C THR A 952 -32.31 10.40 0.83
N ALA A 953 -31.96 11.61 0.40
CA ALA A 953 -30.77 12.32 0.87
C ALA A 953 -31.06 13.82 1.02
N GLU A 954 -30.21 14.52 1.78
CA GLU A 954 -30.25 15.99 1.83
C GLU A 954 -30.07 16.57 0.43
N ALA A 955 -30.86 17.59 0.09
CA ALA A 955 -30.61 18.41 -1.08
C ALA A 955 -29.22 19.06 -1.01
N ALA A 956 -28.51 19.13 -2.14
CA ALA A 956 -27.28 19.90 -2.23
C ALA A 956 -27.63 21.38 -2.00
N THR A 957 -27.18 21.95 -0.88
CA THR A 957 -27.21 23.41 -0.67
C THR A 957 -25.89 23.96 -1.16
N ASP A 958 -25.92 24.55 -2.35
CA ASP A 958 -24.71 24.86 -3.11
C ASP A 958 -24.00 26.10 -2.60
N GLY A 959 -24.72 27.00 -1.92
CA GLY A 959 -24.20 28.31 -1.52
C GLY A 959 -23.61 29.12 -2.69
N GLY A 960 -23.85 28.73 -3.95
CA GLY A 960 -23.20 29.30 -5.14
C GLY A 960 -21.74 28.88 -5.36
N VAL A 961 -21.28 27.76 -4.78
CA VAL A 961 -19.89 27.27 -4.92
C VAL A 961 -19.76 26.31 -6.10
N THR A 962 -18.75 26.52 -6.94
CA THR A 962 -18.45 25.68 -8.11
C THR A 962 -17.48 24.54 -7.82
N ASP A 963 -16.63 24.67 -6.80
CA ASP A 963 -15.58 23.69 -6.48
C ASP A 963 -16.15 22.37 -5.96
N LEU A 964 -15.74 21.27 -6.58
CA LEU A 964 -16.27 19.94 -6.31
C LEU A 964 -16.00 19.49 -4.87
N HIS A 965 -14.83 19.79 -4.30
CA HIS A 965 -14.46 19.38 -2.92
C HIS A 965 -15.32 20.05 -1.81
N ARG A 966 -16.06 21.11 -2.14
CA ARG A 966 -16.99 21.80 -1.21
C ARG A 966 -18.44 21.37 -1.39
N LEU A 967 -18.77 20.71 -2.50
CA LEU A 967 -20.12 20.23 -2.77
C LEU A 967 -20.54 19.08 -1.84
N ARG A 968 -21.85 18.98 -1.61
CA ARG A 968 -22.47 17.84 -0.93
C ARG A 968 -23.12 16.94 -1.97
N PHE A 969 -22.71 15.68 -2.00
CA PHE A 969 -23.16 14.70 -2.99
C PHE A 969 -24.29 13.79 -2.43
N GLY A 970 -25.45 14.38 -2.16
CA GLY A 970 -26.61 13.66 -1.62
C GLY A 970 -27.23 12.68 -2.62
N ARG A 971 -27.49 13.12 -3.86
CA ARG A 971 -28.08 12.29 -4.92
C ARG A 971 -27.11 11.23 -5.39
N ALA A 972 -25.83 11.57 -5.55
CA ALA A 972 -24.81 10.61 -5.95
C ALA A 972 -24.71 9.46 -4.95
N ARG A 973 -24.88 9.74 -3.64
CA ARG A 973 -24.94 8.71 -2.59
C ARG A 973 -26.11 7.75 -2.76
N VAL A 974 -27.31 8.26 -3.04
CA VAL A 974 -28.50 7.42 -3.30
C VAL A 974 -28.28 6.54 -4.53
N VAL A 975 -27.77 7.12 -5.63
CA VAL A 975 -27.50 6.38 -6.87
C VAL A 975 -26.42 5.32 -6.65
N ALA A 976 -25.37 5.64 -5.90
CA ALA A 976 -24.30 4.70 -5.56
C ALA A 976 -24.82 3.51 -4.75
N TYR A 977 -25.64 3.73 -3.71
CA TYR A 977 -26.25 2.64 -2.95
C TYR A 977 -27.22 1.80 -3.78
N ARG A 978 -28.05 2.44 -4.62
CA ARG A 978 -28.93 1.72 -5.55
C ARG A 978 -28.15 0.82 -6.49
N GLY A 979 -27.00 1.28 -6.99
CA GLY A 979 -26.08 0.48 -7.81
C GLY A 979 -25.46 -0.69 -7.02
N LEU A 980 -25.01 -0.45 -5.79
CA LEU A 980 -24.43 -1.49 -4.93
C LEU A 980 -25.41 -2.63 -4.66
N PHE A 981 -26.66 -2.32 -4.32
CA PHE A 981 -27.69 -3.30 -3.98
C PHE A 981 -28.66 -3.62 -5.13
N ALA A 982 -28.32 -3.26 -6.37
CA ALA A 982 -29.17 -3.52 -7.54
C ALA A 982 -29.57 -5.00 -7.65
N GLY A 983 -30.88 -5.27 -7.78
CA GLY A 983 -31.43 -6.63 -7.81
C GLY A 983 -31.69 -7.24 -6.42
N SER A 984 -31.62 -6.46 -5.34
CA SER A 984 -31.96 -6.94 -3.99
C SER A 984 -32.58 -5.85 -3.12
N LYS A 985 -33.47 -6.27 -2.22
CA LYS A 985 -34.11 -5.38 -1.25
C LYS A 985 -33.42 -5.53 0.11
N LEU A 986 -32.71 -4.48 0.53
CA LEU A 986 -32.09 -4.42 1.85
C LEU A 986 -33.18 -4.36 2.94
N ALA A 987 -33.18 -5.30 3.88
CA ALA A 987 -34.20 -5.47 4.92
C ALA A 987 -33.61 -6.15 6.18
N PRO A 988 -34.32 -6.15 7.33
CA PRO A 988 -33.93 -6.94 8.50
C PRO A 988 -33.72 -8.41 8.12
N GLY A 989 -32.64 -9.03 8.61
CA GLY A 989 -32.31 -10.42 8.29
C GLY A 989 -31.69 -10.66 6.91
N PHE A 990 -31.40 -9.61 6.12
CA PHE A 990 -30.71 -9.72 4.83
C PHE A 990 -29.44 -10.58 4.94
N ARG A 991 -29.35 -11.64 4.13
CA ARG A 991 -28.29 -12.65 4.20
C ARG A 991 -27.11 -12.31 3.31
N VAL A 992 -25.93 -12.24 3.91
CA VAL A 992 -24.64 -12.07 3.26
C VAL A 992 -23.95 -13.43 3.21
N THR A 993 -24.13 -14.13 2.09
CA THR A 993 -23.41 -15.38 1.76
C THR A 993 -22.07 -15.07 1.08
N SER A 994 -21.26 -16.10 0.81
CA SER A 994 -20.00 -15.94 0.06
C SER A 994 -20.24 -15.40 -1.36
N GLU A 995 -21.31 -15.82 -2.02
CA GLU A 995 -21.69 -15.36 -3.36
C GLU A 995 -22.14 -13.90 -3.35
N VAL A 996 -23.04 -13.54 -2.42
CA VAL A 996 -23.48 -12.14 -2.23
C VAL A 996 -22.29 -11.24 -1.89
N SER A 997 -21.36 -11.73 -1.07
CA SER A 997 -20.12 -11.00 -0.76
C SER A 997 -19.29 -10.78 -2.03
N GLY A 998 -19.11 -11.79 -2.88
CA GLY A 998 -18.39 -11.67 -4.15
C GLY A 998 -19.01 -10.62 -5.08
N VAL A 999 -20.34 -10.62 -5.23
CA VAL A 999 -21.06 -9.62 -6.05
C VAL A 999 -20.91 -8.21 -5.48
N LEU A 1000 -21.11 -8.03 -4.17
CA LEU A 1000 -20.95 -6.73 -3.51
C LEU A 1000 -19.51 -6.22 -3.64
N LEU A 1001 -18.51 -7.08 -3.43
CA LEU A 1001 -17.11 -6.73 -3.56
C LEU A 1001 -16.74 -6.33 -4.99
N GLY A 1002 -17.25 -7.06 -6.00
CA GLY A 1002 -17.06 -6.71 -7.41
C GLY A 1002 -17.64 -5.32 -7.74
N ARG A 1003 -18.86 -5.03 -7.26
CA ARG A 1003 -19.50 -3.71 -7.43
C ARG A 1003 -18.78 -2.60 -6.67
N MET A 1004 -18.32 -2.89 -5.44
CA MET A 1004 -17.53 -1.96 -4.64
C MET A 1004 -16.21 -1.62 -5.35
N TYR A 1005 -15.55 -2.62 -5.93
CA TYR A 1005 -14.28 -2.44 -6.61
C TYR A 1005 -14.42 -1.65 -7.92
N ALA A 1006 -15.48 -1.91 -8.68
CA ALA A 1006 -15.76 -1.24 -9.95
C ALA A 1006 -15.89 0.29 -9.83
N ARG A 1007 -16.49 0.79 -8.72
CA ARG A 1007 -16.68 2.23 -8.46
C ARG A 1007 -15.96 2.70 -7.19
N ARG A 1008 -14.82 2.10 -6.86
CA ARG A 1008 -14.13 2.26 -5.56
C ARG A 1008 -13.76 3.71 -5.23
N GLN A 1009 -13.40 4.51 -6.22
CA GLN A 1009 -13.01 5.92 -6.06
C GLN A 1009 -14.23 6.77 -5.65
N LEU A 1010 -15.34 6.69 -6.40
CA LEU A 1010 -16.62 7.31 -6.06
C LEU A 1010 -17.09 6.90 -4.65
N LEU A 1011 -17.12 5.59 -4.38
CA LEU A 1011 -17.62 5.08 -3.10
C LEU A 1011 -16.77 5.54 -1.90
N ALA A 1012 -15.46 5.67 -2.08
CA ALA A 1012 -14.56 6.18 -1.05
C ALA A 1012 -14.77 7.68 -0.79
N VAL A 1013 -14.87 8.50 -1.85
CA VAL A 1013 -15.14 9.95 -1.76
C VAL A 1013 -16.49 10.23 -1.11
N LEU A 1014 -17.52 9.45 -1.45
CA LEU A 1014 -18.84 9.55 -0.82
C LEU A 1014 -18.88 8.97 0.61
N GLY A 1015 -17.80 8.31 1.06
CA GLY A 1015 -17.68 7.72 2.39
C GLY A 1015 -18.50 6.44 2.62
N LEU A 1016 -18.91 5.75 1.56
CA LEU A 1016 -19.67 4.49 1.61
C LEU A 1016 -18.76 3.31 1.96
N VAL A 1017 -17.50 3.38 1.50
CA VAL A 1017 -16.45 2.41 1.83
C VAL A 1017 -15.26 3.12 2.50
N PRO A 1018 -14.36 2.39 3.19
CA PRO A 1018 -13.14 2.98 3.74
C PRO A 1018 -12.24 3.59 2.66
N ALA A 1019 -11.53 4.68 2.98
CA ALA A 1019 -10.74 5.43 2.00
C ALA A 1019 -9.60 4.60 1.35
N LYS A 1020 -9.09 3.59 2.06
CA LYS A 1020 -8.10 2.62 1.54
C LYS A 1020 -8.54 1.90 0.25
N TRP A 1021 -9.84 1.90 -0.06
CA TRP A 1021 -10.39 1.32 -1.29
C TRP A 1021 -10.12 2.15 -2.54
N ALA A 1022 -9.83 3.44 -2.41
CA ALA A 1022 -9.67 4.33 -3.56
C ALA A 1022 -8.40 4.05 -4.38
N GLY A 1023 -7.35 3.51 -3.74
CA GLY A 1023 -6.06 3.30 -4.37
C GLY A 1023 -5.95 1.98 -5.13
N ASP A 1024 -5.10 1.96 -6.17
CA ASP A 1024 -4.86 0.78 -7.02
C ASP A 1024 -4.05 -0.34 -6.34
N ARG A 1025 -3.56 -0.07 -5.12
CA ARG A 1025 -2.79 -1.03 -4.31
C ARG A 1025 -3.64 -2.14 -3.70
N PHE A 1026 -4.97 -1.99 -3.70
CA PHE A 1026 -5.88 -3.02 -3.22
C PHE A 1026 -6.31 -3.89 -4.40
N GLY A 1027 -5.91 -5.17 -4.43
CA GLY A 1027 -6.66 -6.18 -5.19
C GLY A 1027 -8.03 -6.42 -4.56
N ILE A 1028 -8.94 -7.07 -5.28
CA ILE A 1028 -10.21 -7.51 -4.69
C ILE A 1028 -9.88 -8.43 -3.50
N PRO A 1029 -10.26 -8.08 -2.26
CA PRO A 1029 -9.87 -8.84 -1.09
C PRO A 1029 -10.52 -10.24 -1.13
N SER A 1030 -9.77 -11.25 -0.69
CA SER A 1030 -10.23 -12.64 -0.57
C SER A 1030 -10.30 -13.08 0.90
N GLY A 1031 -10.92 -14.23 1.15
CA GLY A 1031 -10.98 -14.85 2.48
C GLY A 1031 -11.57 -13.93 3.58
N ARG A 1032 -10.89 -13.84 4.74
CA ARG A 1032 -11.36 -13.07 5.90
C ARG A 1032 -11.41 -11.55 5.63
N ALA A 1033 -10.52 -11.04 4.79
CA ALA A 1033 -10.50 -9.62 4.41
C ALA A 1033 -11.72 -9.25 3.57
N ALA A 1034 -12.18 -10.16 2.70
CA ALA A 1034 -13.41 -10.02 1.93
C ALA A 1034 -14.64 -9.88 2.84
N THR A 1035 -14.74 -10.74 3.85
CA THR A 1035 -15.82 -10.66 4.85
C THR A 1035 -15.79 -9.35 5.64
N GLN A 1036 -14.60 -8.95 6.11
CA GLN A 1036 -14.47 -7.70 6.87
C GLN A 1036 -14.85 -6.47 6.04
N ALA A 1037 -14.52 -6.45 4.75
CA ALA A 1037 -14.91 -5.39 3.85
C ALA A 1037 -16.43 -5.21 3.72
N VAL A 1038 -17.16 -6.33 3.67
CA VAL A 1038 -18.63 -6.28 3.65
C VAL A 1038 -19.16 -5.85 5.02
N ILE A 1039 -18.58 -6.33 6.13
CA ILE A 1039 -18.94 -5.85 7.47
C ILE A 1039 -18.77 -4.33 7.58
N ASP A 1040 -17.62 -3.78 7.14
CA ASP A 1040 -17.33 -2.34 7.16
C ASP A 1040 -18.39 -1.52 6.39
N LEU A 1041 -18.93 -2.05 5.27
CA LEU A 1041 -19.99 -1.41 4.49
C LEU A 1041 -21.28 -1.28 5.30
N PHE A 1042 -21.69 -2.33 6.01
CA PHE A 1042 -22.92 -2.34 6.81
C PHE A 1042 -22.77 -1.52 8.11
N GLU A 1043 -21.61 -1.59 8.78
CA GLU A 1043 -21.33 -0.79 9.96
C GLU A 1043 -21.37 0.72 9.66
N ARG A 1044 -20.96 1.14 8.47
CA ARG A 1044 -21.08 2.54 8.02
C ARG A 1044 -22.52 3.02 7.88
N MET A 1045 -23.47 2.11 7.69
CA MET A 1045 -24.92 2.37 7.72
C MET A 1045 -25.51 2.25 9.13
N GLY A 1046 -24.71 1.96 10.17
CA GLY A 1046 -25.19 1.70 11.53
C GLY A 1046 -25.74 0.29 11.74
N LEU A 1047 -25.57 -0.60 10.76
CA LEU A 1047 -26.10 -1.96 10.80
C LEU A 1047 -25.04 -2.96 11.28
N LYS A 1048 -25.42 -3.85 12.19
CA LYS A 1048 -24.56 -4.94 12.66
C LYS A 1048 -24.86 -6.20 11.86
N LEU A 1049 -23.81 -6.90 11.45
CA LEU A 1049 -23.90 -8.23 10.85
C LEU A 1049 -23.60 -9.30 11.92
N ILE A 1050 -24.55 -10.20 12.15
CA ILE A 1050 -24.41 -11.32 13.08
C ILE A 1050 -24.16 -12.61 12.31
N ARG A 1051 -23.23 -13.43 12.81
CA ARG A 1051 -22.91 -14.73 12.22
C ARG A 1051 -24.02 -15.74 12.54
N ALA A 1052 -24.62 -16.31 11.51
CA ALA A 1052 -25.60 -17.38 11.64
C ALA A 1052 -25.01 -18.74 11.19
N ARG A 1053 -25.49 -19.82 11.81
CA ARG A 1053 -25.14 -21.22 11.48
C ARG A 1053 -26.41 -22.04 11.40
N ASN A 1054 -26.52 -22.91 10.41
CA ASN A 1054 -27.54 -23.96 10.42
C ASN A 1054 -27.12 -25.10 11.35
N ASN A 1055 -27.90 -25.35 12.41
CA ASN A 1055 -27.80 -26.57 13.22
C ASN A 1055 -29.08 -27.40 13.02
N ARG A 1056 -29.00 -28.40 12.11
CA ARG A 1056 -29.91 -29.54 11.85
C ARG A 1056 -31.35 -29.29 11.35
N LYS A 1057 -31.71 -30.12 10.34
CA LYS A 1057 -33.05 -30.61 9.92
C LYS A 1057 -34.24 -29.68 10.21
N ALA A 1058 -34.39 -28.60 9.42
CA ALA A 1058 -35.70 -28.00 9.19
C ALA A 1058 -36.10 -28.30 7.73
N LYS A 1059 -37.26 -28.95 7.56
CA LYS A 1059 -37.90 -29.16 6.25
C LYS A 1059 -37.95 -27.82 5.50
N MET A 1060 -37.52 -27.82 4.23
CA MET A 1060 -37.72 -26.68 3.33
C MET A 1060 -39.21 -26.33 3.29
N GLY A 1061 -39.58 -25.25 3.98
CA GLY A 1061 -40.78 -24.47 3.68
C GLY A 1061 -40.42 -23.42 2.63
N ALA A 1062 -41.38 -23.12 1.76
CA ALA A 1062 -41.28 -22.29 0.57
C ALA A 1062 -40.34 -21.08 0.69
N THR A 1063 -39.41 -20.99 -0.26
CA THR A 1063 -38.63 -19.79 -0.59
C THR A 1063 -39.58 -18.61 -0.83
N THR A 1064 -39.56 -17.64 0.07
CA THR A 1064 -40.18 -16.32 -0.15
C THR A 1064 -39.18 -15.45 -0.93
N ASP A 1065 -39.71 -14.63 -1.85
CA ASP A 1065 -39.03 -13.87 -2.92
C ASP A 1065 -38.00 -12.79 -2.49
N ILE A 1066 -37.24 -13.00 -1.41
CA ILE A 1066 -36.33 -12.01 -0.82
C ILE A 1066 -34.85 -12.32 -1.11
N GLU A 1067 -34.51 -13.48 -1.66
CA GLU A 1067 -33.12 -13.96 -1.71
C GLU A 1067 -32.66 -14.30 -3.13
N THR A 1068 -32.01 -13.37 -3.83
CA THR A 1068 -30.85 -13.64 -4.73
C THR A 1068 -30.30 -12.37 -5.39
N LEU A 1069 -29.02 -12.05 -5.14
CA LEU A 1069 -28.17 -11.27 -6.04
C LEU A 1069 -27.55 -12.26 -7.05
N GLY A 1070 -28.32 -12.72 -8.04
CA GLY A 1070 -27.81 -13.67 -9.03
C GLY A 1070 -28.92 -14.34 -9.84
N GLY A 1071 -29.19 -13.85 -11.05
CA GLY A 1071 -30.02 -14.55 -12.02
C GLY A 1071 -29.19 -15.61 -12.76
N CYS A 1072 -29.62 -16.87 -12.64
CA CYS A 1072 -29.42 -18.03 -13.52
C CYS A 1072 -28.02 -18.35 -14.10
N VAL A 1073 -27.41 -19.46 -13.66
CA VAL A 1073 -26.97 -20.59 -14.52
C VAL A 1073 -27.05 -21.91 -13.71
N GLY A 1074 -28.01 -22.78 -14.03
CA GLY A 1074 -27.95 -24.23 -13.74
C GLY A 1074 -27.77 -24.97 -15.08
N CYS A 1075 -27.08 -26.10 -15.18
CA CYS A 1075 -27.06 -27.22 -14.25
C CYS A 1075 -25.74 -28.01 -14.30
N GLY A 1076 -25.30 -28.47 -13.13
CA GLY A 1076 -24.27 -29.48 -12.95
C GLY A 1076 -24.55 -30.24 -11.66
N THR A 1077 -25.12 -31.43 -11.78
CA THR A 1077 -25.53 -32.31 -10.68
C THR A 1077 -24.31 -32.93 -10.01
N HIS A 1078 -23.91 -32.44 -8.83
CA HIS A 1078 -23.04 -33.20 -7.92
C HIS A 1078 -23.73 -33.40 -6.57
N ARG A 1079 -24.01 -34.67 -6.26
CA ARG A 1079 -24.52 -35.14 -4.97
C ARG A 1079 -23.38 -35.15 -3.94
N GLY A 1080 -23.66 -34.57 -2.78
CA GLY A 1080 -23.19 -35.07 -1.48
C GLY A 1080 -21.87 -34.51 -0.97
N ILE A 1081 -21.95 -33.43 -0.19
CA ILE A 1081 -21.36 -33.23 1.14
C ILE A 1081 -22.28 -32.20 1.82
N VAL A 1082 -22.74 -32.46 3.04
CA VAL A 1082 -23.52 -31.49 3.82
C VAL A 1082 -22.54 -30.45 4.36
N ASP A 1083 -22.29 -29.41 3.56
CA ASP A 1083 -21.50 -28.27 4.00
C ASP A 1083 -22.31 -27.44 5.01
N VAL A 1084 -21.72 -27.19 6.18
CA VAL A 1084 -22.25 -26.24 7.16
C VAL A 1084 -22.09 -24.85 6.54
N THR A 1085 -23.09 -24.38 5.81
CA THR A 1085 -23.07 -23.02 5.27
C THR A 1085 -23.18 -22.02 6.41
N THR A 1086 -22.09 -21.32 6.69
CA THR A 1086 -22.09 -20.12 7.54
C THR A 1086 -22.37 -18.88 6.70
N TRP A 1087 -23.28 -18.03 7.15
CA TRP A 1087 -23.54 -16.72 6.53
C TRP A 1087 -23.64 -15.65 7.61
N TYR A 1088 -23.61 -14.38 7.19
CA TYR A 1088 -23.93 -13.25 8.07
C TYR A 1088 -25.34 -12.75 7.76
N ALA A 1089 -26.07 -12.29 8.77
CA ALA A 1089 -27.38 -11.68 8.60
C ALA A 1089 -27.39 -10.29 9.25
N VAL A 1090 -28.14 -9.36 8.65
CA VAL A 1090 -28.39 -8.05 9.28
C VAL A 1090 -29.20 -8.24 10.56
N ASP A 1091 -28.65 -7.77 11.68
CA ASP A 1091 -29.28 -7.83 12.98
C ASP A 1091 -30.53 -6.94 13.06
N SER A 1092 -31.67 -7.54 13.37
CA SER A 1092 -32.97 -6.85 13.43
C SER A 1092 -33.01 -5.75 14.49
N ASN A 1093 -32.29 -5.91 15.60
CA ASN A 1093 -32.24 -4.88 16.65
C ASN A 1093 -31.45 -3.65 16.19
N SER A 1094 -30.29 -3.86 15.57
CA SER A 1094 -29.50 -2.78 14.96
C SER A 1094 -30.28 -2.05 13.87
N TRP A 1095 -31.08 -2.78 13.08
CA TRP A 1095 -31.95 -2.20 12.06
C TRP A 1095 -33.01 -1.30 12.67
N SER A 1096 -33.84 -1.82 13.58
CA SER A 1096 -34.95 -1.07 14.18
C SER A 1096 -34.46 0.19 14.88
N ARG A 1097 -33.37 0.10 15.65
CA ARG A 1097 -32.75 1.24 16.32
C ARG A 1097 -32.26 2.30 15.32
N THR A 1098 -31.57 1.88 14.27
CA THR A 1098 -31.05 2.80 13.24
C THR A 1098 -32.17 3.45 12.45
N ALA A 1099 -33.23 2.70 12.11
CA ALA A 1099 -34.39 3.20 11.40
C ALA A 1099 -35.15 4.26 12.21
N GLU A 1100 -35.35 4.02 13.51
CA GLU A 1100 -35.98 4.98 14.41
C GLU A 1100 -35.19 6.29 14.50
N LEU A 1101 -33.89 6.21 14.77
CA LEU A 1101 -33.01 7.38 14.89
C LEU A 1101 -32.90 8.15 13.56
N ALA A 1102 -32.85 7.44 12.44
CA ALA A 1102 -32.88 8.04 11.11
C ALA A 1102 -34.20 8.78 10.84
N ALA A 1103 -35.34 8.19 11.21
CA ALA A 1103 -36.65 8.82 11.06
C ALA A 1103 -36.75 10.11 11.89
N ARG A 1104 -36.39 10.06 13.18
CA ARG A 1104 -36.37 11.24 14.08
C ARG A 1104 -35.50 12.37 13.52
N ARG A 1105 -34.27 12.05 13.12
CA ARG A 1105 -33.35 13.02 12.50
C ARG A 1105 -33.96 13.63 11.24
N ASN A 1106 -34.65 12.81 10.44
CA ASN A 1106 -35.24 13.30 9.21
C ASN A 1106 -36.42 14.24 9.45
N SER A 1107 -37.29 13.92 10.42
CA SER A 1107 -38.38 14.80 10.83
C SER A 1107 -37.88 16.13 11.40
N ARG A 1108 -36.74 16.14 12.11
CA ARG A 1108 -36.13 17.40 12.57
C ARG A 1108 -35.66 18.29 11.42
N ARG A 1109 -35.07 17.74 10.38
CA ARG A 1109 -34.67 18.52 9.19
C ARG A 1109 -35.89 19.08 8.45
N LEU A 1110 -37.01 18.35 8.40
CA LEU A 1110 -38.28 18.89 7.88
C LEU A 1110 -38.72 20.13 8.66
N LEU A 1111 -38.63 20.10 9.99
CA LEU A 1111 -38.99 21.25 10.83
C LEU A 1111 -38.18 22.51 10.50
N ASP A 1112 -36.90 22.38 10.19
CA ASP A 1112 -36.03 23.52 9.93
C ASP A 1112 -36.44 24.32 8.67
N ALA A 1113 -37.21 23.70 7.76
CA ALA A 1113 -37.74 24.35 6.57
C ALA A 1113 -39.20 24.82 6.71
N VAL A 1114 -39.89 24.47 7.80
CA VAL A 1114 -41.21 25.02 8.11
C VAL A 1114 -41.03 26.47 8.60
N PRO A 1115 -41.62 27.48 7.95
CA PRO A 1115 -41.38 28.90 8.26
C PRO A 1115 -41.52 29.23 9.75
N ARG A 1116 -40.47 29.84 10.32
CA ARG A 1116 -40.43 30.21 11.75
C ARG A 1116 -41.10 31.55 12.02
N GLU A 1117 -40.98 32.49 11.10
CA GLU A 1117 -41.49 33.85 11.19
C GLU A 1117 -42.62 34.02 10.17
N SER A 1118 -43.87 33.83 10.61
CA SER A 1118 -45.04 34.19 9.81
C SER A 1118 -46.12 34.77 10.71
N ALA A 1119 -47.07 35.50 10.12
CA ALA A 1119 -48.17 36.15 10.84
C ALA A 1119 -49.07 35.20 11.65
N ASP A 1120 -49.00 33.88 11.42
CA ASP A 1120 -49.78 32.85 12.11
C ASP A 1120 -48.89 31.87 12.88
N GLU A 1121 -48.16 32.40 13.87
CA GLU A 1121 -47.19 31.66 14.67
C GLU A 1121 -47.80 30.43 15.38
N ARG A 1122 -49.05 30.53 15.85
CA ARG A 1122 -49.76 29.42 16.54
C ARG A 1122 -50.07 28.25 15.61
N TYR A 1123 -50.50 28.51 14.37
CA TYR A 1123 -50.74 27.47 13.37
C TYR A 1123 -49.45 26.69 13.07
N TRP A 1124 -48.38 27.40 12.72
CA TRP A 1124 -47.11 26.77 12.37
C TRP A 1124 -46.46 26.09 13.57
N HIS A 1125 -46.63 26.61 14.78
CA HIS A 1125 -46.20 25.93 16.00
C HIS A 1125 -46.93 24.60 16.21
N SER A 1126 -48.25 24.55 15.98
CA SER A 1126 -49.04 23.31 16.09
C SER A 1126 -48.63 22.27 15.04
N VAL A 1127 -48.42 22.69 13.79
CA VAL A 1127 -47.93 21.85 12.69
C VAL A 1127 -46.54 21.27 13.02
N ARG A 1128 -45.61 22.11 13.47
CA ARG A 1128 -44.26 21.67 13.87
C ARG A 1128 -44.30 20.65 15.00
N ARG A 1129 -45.17 20.85 15.99
CA ARG A 1129 -45.33 19.92 17.11
C ARG A 1129 -45.81 18.55 16.64
N GLU A 1130 -46.75 18.51 15.70
CA GLU A 1130 -47.30 17.24 15.19
C GLU A 1130 -46.32 16.48 14.29
N ILE A 1131 -45.59 17.18 13.42
CA ILE A 1131 -44.55 16.56 12.56
C ILE A 1131 -43.49 15.86 13.42
N MET A 1132 -43.07 16.50 14.53
CA MET A 1132 -42.10 15.91 15.46
C MET A 1132 -42.67 14.77 16.28
N ALA A 1133 -43.85 14.95 16.87
CA ALA A 1133 -44.45 13.92 17.71
C ALA A 1133 -44.70 12.60 16.97
N ARG A 1134 -44.96 12.67 15.66
CA ARG A 1134 -45.23 11.50 14.80
C ARG A 1134 -44.02 11.05 13.98
N ALA A 1135 -42.87 11.72 14.09
CA ALA A 1135 -41.69 11.48 13.26
C ALA A 1135 -42.05 11.38 11.75
N MET A 1136 -42.87 12.32 11.26
CA MET A 1136 -43.39 12.27 9.90
C MET A 1136 -42.28 12.37 8.85
N GLY A 1137 -42.45 11.66 7.74
CA GLY A 1137 -41.67 11.87 6.51
C GLY A 1137 -42.13 13.10 5.72
N ALA A 1138 -41.38 13.47 4.68
CA ALA A 1138 -41.65 14.67 3.87
C ALA A 1138 -43.07 14.68 3.28
N ASP A 1139 -43.52 13.53 2.74
CA ASP A 1139 -44.84 13.39 2.13
C ASP A 1139 -45.97 13.42 3.16
N GLU A 1140 -45.80 12.74 4.29
CA GLU A 1140 -46.78 12.74 5.37
C GLU A 1140 -46.93 14.14 5.99
N ALA A 1141 -45.81 14.85 6.19
CA ALA A 1141 -45.81 16.24 6.65
C ALA A 1141 -46.44 17.20 5.62
N ALA A 1142 -46.16 17.02 4.33
CA ALA A 1142 -46.78 17.79 3.26
C ALA A 1142 -48.29 17.57 3.19
N GLN A 1143 -48.73 16.31 3.33
CA GLN A 1143 -50.16 15.96 3.41
C GLN A 1143 -50.82 16.56 4.65
N LEU A 1144 -50.19 16.49 5.82
CA LEU A 1144 -50.68 17.11 7.05
C LEU A 1144 -50.90 18.61 6.86
N ILE A 1145 -49.92 19.32 6.31
CA ILE A 1145 -50.00 20.77 6.07
C ILE A 1145 -51.10 21.08 5.06
N GLN A 1146 -51.21 20.28 3.99
CA GLN A 1146 -52.25 20.43 3.00
C GLN A 1146 -53.66 20.23 3.59
N VAL A 1147 -53.85 19.23 4.46
CA VAL A 1147 -55.12 18.97 5.16
C VAL A 1147 -55.42 20.10 6.14
N ARG A 1148 -54.47 20.46 7.01
CA ARG A 1148 -54.66 21.50 8.03
C ARG A 1148 -54.95 22.89 7.44
N CYS A 1149 -54.36 23.22 6.29
CA CYS A 1149 -54.71 24.46 5.60
C CYS A 1149 -56.10 24.46 4.98
N ARG A 1150 -56.63 23.30 4.57
CA ARG A 1150 -58.02 23.20 4.08
C ARG A 1150 -59.04 23.34 5.21
N THR A 1151 -58.66 23.05 6.44
CA THR A 1151 -59.54 23.06 7.62
C THR A 1151 -59.42 24.31 8.49
N GLN A 1152 -58.54 25.26 8.15
CA GLN A 1152 -58.41 26.52 8.91
C GLN A 1152 -59.64 27.41 8.67
N PRO A 1153 -60.27 27.98 9.72
CA PRO A 1153 -61.38 28.93 9.55
C PRO A 1153 -60.90 30.15 8.76
N GLU A 1154 -61.69 30.61 7.79
CA GLU A 1154 -61.40 31.77 6.95
C GLU A 1154 -61.29 33.05 7.79
N SER A 1155 -60.12 33.36 8.35
CA SER A 1155 -59.89 34.67 8.97
C SER A 1155 -59.52 35.68 7.88
N ASN A 1156 -60.36 36.70 7.71
CA ASN A 1156 -60.27 37.73 6.67
C ASN A 1156 -59.02 38.63 6.75
N THR A 1157 -58.17 38.47 7.77
CA THR A 1157 -56.97 39.30 7.98
C THR A 1157 -55.73 38.82 7.24
N CYS A 1158 -55.79 37.71 6.49
CA CYS A 1158 -54.62 37.07 5.86
C CYS A 1158 -54.75 36.82 4.35
N ARG A 1159 -55.42 37.71 3.60
CA ARG A 1159 -55.51 37.64 2.13
C ARG A 1159 -54.65 38.73 1.48
N ASP A 1160 -53.87 38.37 0.46
CA ASP A 1160 -53.53 39.34 -0.60
C ASP A 1160 -54.77 39.57 -1.49
N HIS A 1161 -54.69 40.51 -2.43
CA HIS A 1161 -55.81 40.95 -3.28
C HIS A 1161 -56.38 39.85 -4.21
N VAL A 1162 -55.84 38.62 -4.14
CA VAL A 1162 -56.31 37.44 -4.91
C VAL A 1162 -56.68 36.25 -3.98
N GLY A 1163 -56.71 36.44 -2.66
CA GLY A 1163 -57.23 35.47 -1.70
C GLY A 1163 -56.34 34.25 -1.44
N ARG A 1164 -55.01 34.35 -1.58
CA ARG A 1164 -54.08 33.21 -1.45
C ARG A 1164 -53.15 33.35 -0.24
N THR A 1165 -53.03 32.31 0.59
CA THR A 1165 -51.99 32.22 1.63
C THR A 1165 -50.68 31.70 1.01
N TYR A 1166 -49.81 32.60 0.55
CA TYR A 1166 -48.52 32.28 -0.11
C TYR A 1166 -47.64 31.32 0.73
N GLY A 1167 -47.69 31.40 2.06
CA GLY A 1167 -46.87 30.60 2.98
C GLY A 1167 -47.05 29.07 2.88
N THR A 1168 -48.27 28.56 2.67
CA THR A 1168 -48.52 27.11 2.71
C THR A 1168 -48.03 26.39 1.46
N LYS A 1169 -48.33 26.91 0.27
CA LYS A 1169 -47.88 26.30 -0.99
C LYS A 1169 -46.36 26.33 -1.11
N VAL A 1170 -45.75 27.44 -0.70
CA VAL A 1170 -44.29 27.60 -0.62
C VAL A 1170 -43.71 26.61 0.40
N THR A 1171 -44.32 26.45 1.58
CA THR A 1171 -43.84 25.46 2.57
C THR A 1171 -43.99 24.02 2.09
N ILE A 1172 -45.09 23.64 1.42
CA ILE A 1172 -45.25 22.31 0.83
C ILE A 1172 -44.21 22.07 -0.27
N PHE A 1173 -43.95 23.07 -1.11
CA PHE A 1173 -42.89 23.03 -2.12
C PHE A 1173 -41.50 22.86 -1.48
N TRP A 1174 -41.19 23.62 -0.42
CA TRP A 1174 -39.93 23.48 0.33
C TRP A 1174 -39.83 22.12 1.01
N LEU A 1175 -40.88 21.62 1.66
CA LEU A 1175 -40.88 20.28 2.29
C LEU A 1175 -40.61 19.15 1.31
N ARG A 1176 -41.21 19.24 0.12
CA ARG A 1176 -40.94 18.31 -0.99
C ARG A 1176 -39.59 18.53 -1.66
N SER A 1177 -38.85 19.61 -1.37
CA SER A 1177 -37.52 19.84 -1.93
C SER A 1177 -36.37 19.63 -0.93
N ILE A 1178 -36.63 19.56 0.38
CA ILE A 1178 -35.63 19.18 1.41
C ILE A 1178 -35.06 17.78 1.17
N TYR A 1179 -35.94 16.88 0.74
CA TYR A 1179 -35.68 15.44 0.67
C TYR A 1179 -35.99 14.89 -0.69
N ALA A 1180 -35.47 15.50 -1.75
CA ALA A 1180 -35.39 14.91 -3.10
C ALA A 1180 -36.39 13.73 -3.37
N PRO A 1181 -37.74 13.90 -3.37
CA PRO A 1181 -38.67 12.80 -3.52
C PRO A 1181 -39.20 12.66 -4.96
N ASP A 1182 -38.97 13.62 -5.85
CA ASP A 1182 -39.52 13.58 -7.22
C ASP A 1182 -38.47 13.19 -8.29
N TRP A 1183 -37.75 12.08 -8.09
CA TRP A 1183 -36.73 11.62 -9.04
C TRP A 1183 -37.18 10.35 -9.76
N ARG A 1184 -38.21 10.49 -10.60
CA ARG A 1184 -38.42 9.56 -11.73
C ARG A 1184 -37.39 9.91 -12.82
N PRO A 1185 -36.84 8.92 -13.55
CA PRO A 1185 -36.06 9.24 -14.75
C PRO A 1185 -36.94 10.09 -15.67
N PHE A 1186 -36.42 11.24 -16.12
CA PHE A 1186 -37.06 12.06 -17.13
C PHE A 1186 -37.27 11.19 -18.38
N SER A 1187 -38.49 10.66 -18.57
CA SER A 1187 -38.98 10.36 -19.91
C SER A 1187 -39.24 11.71 -20.56
N GLY A 1188 -38.45 12.06 -21.56
CA GLY A 1188 -38.45 13.39 -22.16
C GLY A 1188 -39.78 13.77 -22.76
N THR A 1189 -40.59 14.55 -22.03
CA THR A 1189 -41.66 15.42 -22.54
C THR A 1189 -42.27 16.18 -21.37
N CYS A 1190 -41.68 17.30 -20.96
CA CYS A 1190 -42.37 18.45 -20.32
C CYS A 1190 -41.35 19.53 -19.89
N LEU A 1191 -40.84 20.28 -20.87
CA LEU A 1191 -40.20 21.59 -20.66
C LEU A 1191 -41.25 22.67 -20.93
N SER A 1192 -42.06 23.05 -19.94
CA SER A 1192 -42.87 24.29 -20.08
C SER A 1192 -43.35 24.97 -18.79
N LEU A 1193 -43.02 24.52 -17.57
CA LEU A 1193 -43.61 25.10 -16.35
C LEU A 1193 -42.65 25.64 -15.29
N ALA A 1194 -41.35 25.81 -15.58
CA ALA A 1194 -40.36 26.34 -14.64
C ALA A 1194 -39.79 27.72 -15.04
N ARG A 1195 -40.66 28.65 -15.44
CA ARG A 1195 -40.38 30.10 -15.47
C ARG A 1195 -41.60 30.86 -14.98
N VAL A 1196 -41.78 30.93 -13.66
CA VAL A 1196 -42.43 32.05 -12.94
C VAL A 1196 -41.76 32.15 -11.57
#